data_AF-A0A0F9JK73-F1
#
_entry.id   AF-A0A0F9JK73-F1
#
_cell.length_a   1.000
_cell.length_b   1.000
_cell.length_c   1.000
_cell.angle_alpha   90.00
_cell.angle_beta   90.00
_cell.angle_gamma   90.00
#
_symmetry.space_group_name_H-M   'P 1'
#
loop_
_entity.id
_entity.type
_entity.pdbx_description
1 polymer ?
#
loop_
_entity_poly.entity_id
_entity_poly.type
_entity_poly.pdbx_seq_one_letter_code
_entity_poly.pdbx_strand_id
1 'polypeptide(L)'
;MKKYLLAATLLLLATALPAYGRERVSGWCEQGGNTITVGGLTSVESVQQSFPSCTVTIYDVGTLDLASIFSDDSGTAKANPFTASATGFWFWYADDARYDVRFSGGGIVTPFTIGDILLDDTKNDVTTIVSVASSATPTFDASLGTIFTNTLTANVTSSTISNPVTGQRIIIYLAQDGTGGWTFAWPANVQLRAGGYVVSDDASAVSVIDLYYDGTNWREIGWDADEVGRDLIPTTSSGRALGSDSSPAARWDLFWRQMEGDYNVKGYGAVGDGATDDRAAFQSAIDAAAAASPPGQVWIPAGNYKIDTTTAGLILKKGVALVGPGVTSPITIGSLVGAILSITGTANEAISLTRGTAVVGLTFYYPDQVTTSPPTVYPTTILYDFTIDTDGSNNIQNVRIAHNAFVNPYIAIDVGPNGPGTSQGSSQIDHNLFYSLSRGVIIRDTLTPIFINHNVWSPSLWVDSSGQAIRQWISDNGVVVEYIDGDAMTFIGNNLGGYNQGIIYTTGTATQQHIVGNAMDGVCFPISAAGGGTPQGMEITGNFFAAHDPEDVTQLNCVAIQFANLTAIAKVTITGNTFASTRGSHIVLSETTDAVAARIVISSNLFFNAGNGDATSTDHRSILLDAGLYDLVVANNMFFASNRDDNNGLRITDGRTVTFTGNFCDRIKLCLDSAAVVNLVITGNQARATPATSAVSISVVAPSGTLRNLNNIWDKSGGAGVNSADLDDLTVAGKMKLNNQITLTVDSTTPSVSAGNYFAFANTGATSVTNFTNATEGQLIIVECTESDTTVVDGGSLLLAGNFACTTNDLIMLISRANSWFEISRSAN
;
A
#
# COMPACT_ATOMS: atom_id res chain seq x y z
N MET A 1 52.06 -1.89 -44.77
CA MET A 1 51.41 -1.70 -43.45
C MET A 1 50.77 -0.33 -43.23
N LYS A 2 51.10 0.75 -43.96
CA LYS A 2 50.45 2.08 -43.80
C LYS A 2 49.16 2.31 -44.59
N LYS A 3 48.82 1.47 -45.59
CA LYS A 3 47.60 1.62 -46.39
C LYS A 3 46.35 0.91 -45.83
N TYR A 4 46.52 -0.03 -44.90
CA TYR A 4 45.39 -0.70 -44.23
C TYR A 4 44.98 -0.03 -42.91
N LEU A 5 45.85 0.80 -42.33
CA LEU A 5 45.49 1.61 -41.15
C LEU A 5 44.55 2.77 -41.50
N LEU A 6 44.71 3.39 -42.68
CA LEU A 6 43.88 4.52 -43.12
C LEU A 6 42.45 4.10 -43.51
N ALA A 7 42.27 2.89 -44.04
CA ALA A 7 40.96 2.35 -44.37
C ALA A 7 40.20 1.89 -43.11
N ALA A 8 40.91 1.43 -42.07
CA ALA A 8 40.31 1.09 -40.77
C ALA A 8 39.96 2.33 -39.92
N THR A 9 40.65 3.46 -40.12
CA THR A 9 40.30 4.73 -39.46
C THR A 9 39.22 5.52 -40.19
N LEU A 10 39.08 5.40 -41.52
CA LEU A 10 37.95 6.00 -42.24
C LEU A 10 36.62 5.23 -42.09
N LEU A 11 36.66 3.93 -41.77
CA LEU A 11 35.42 3.14 -41.56
C LEU A 11 34.87 3.25 -40.12
N LEU A 12 35.64 3.81 -39.17
CA LEU A 12 35.19 4.06 -37.79
C LEU A 12 34.65 5.49 -37.55
N LEU A 13 34.67 6.35 -38.57
CA LEU A 13 34.27 7.77 -38.48
C LEU A 13 32.94 8.08 -39.18
N ALA A 14 32.17 7.06 -39.55
CA ALA A 14 30.85 7.20 -40.17
C ALA A 14 29.81 6.35 -39.44
N THR A 15 29.41 6.81 -38.25
CA THR A 15 28.01 6.86 -37.74
C THR A 15 28.02 7.43 -36.32
N ALA A 16 28.40 8.70 -36.15
CA ALA A 16 27.73 9.47 -35.11
C ALA A 16 26.41 9.88 -35.74
N LEU A 17 25.35 9.09 -35.52
CA LEU A 17 24.01 9.54 -35.84
C LEU A 17 23.79 10.82 -35.01
N PRO A 18 23.21 11.89 -35.58
CA PRO A 18 22.79 13.03 -34.79
C PRO A 18 21.93 12.49 -33.64
N ALA A 19 22.29 12.83 -32.40
CA ALA A 19 21.40 12.64 -31.28
C ALA A 19 20.26 13.63 -31.49
N TYR A 20 19.11 13.13 -31.92
CA TYR A 20 17.87 13.87 -31.83
C TYR A 20 17.33 13.59 -30.43
N GLY A 21 16.94 14.61 -29.67
CA GLY A 21 16.05 14.42 -28.53
C GLY A 21 14.78 13.76 -29.06
N ARG A 22 14.40 12.63 -28.49
CA ARG A 22 13.17 11.93 -28.84
C ARG A 22 12.43 11.62 -27.57
N GLU A 23 11.25 12.21 -27.43
CA GLU A 23 10.43 11.95 -26.26
C GLU A 23 9.67 10.64 -26.43
N ARG A 24 9.59 9.86 -25.35
CA ARG A 24 8.76 8.65 -25.33
C ARG A 24 7.32 9.02 -25.00
N VAL A 25 6.40 8.59 -25.85
CA VAL A 25 4.97 8.54 -25.52
C VAL A 25 4.52 7.10 -25.33
N SER A 26 3.68 6.87 -24.32
CA SER A 26 3.11 5.56 -24.04
C SER A 26 1.67 5.67 -23.53
N GLY A 27 0.92 4.58 -23.66
CA GLY A 27 -0.42 4.47 -23.11
C GLY A 27 -1.00 3.07 -23.31
N TRP A 28 -2.30 2.95 -23.12
CA TRP A 28 -3.06 1.73 -23.40
C TRP A 28 -4.10 1.99 -24.49
N CYS A 29 -4.43 0.96 -25.25
CA CYS A 29 -5.62 0.97 -26.08
C CYS A 29 -6.84 0.78 -25.20
N GLU A 30 -7.44 1.88 -24.80
CA GLU A 30 -8.58 1.87 -23.91
C GLU A 30 -9.64 2.88 -24.34
N GLN A 31 -10.91 2.51 -24.17
CA GLN A 31 -12.04 3.36 -24.48
C GLN A 31 -13.07 3.31 -23.34
N GLY A 32 -13.48 4.48 -22.86
CA GLY A 32 -14.56 4.63 -21.88
C GLY A 32 -15.93 4.54 -22.56
N GLY A 33 -16.99 4.36 -21.76
CA GLY A 33 -18.36 4.29 -22.28
C GLY A 33 -18.76 2.89 -22.77
N ASN A 34 -17.99 1.84 -22.47
CA ASN A 34 -18.28 0.48 -22.89
C ASN A 34 -19.05 -0.29 -21.83
N THR A 35 -20.03 -1.09 -22.24
CA THR A 35 -20.75 -2.02 -21.34
C THR A 35 -20.20 -3.44 -21.52
N ILE A 36 -19.90 -4.14 -20.43
CA ILE A 36 -19.35 -5.50 -20.50
C ILE A 36 -20.49 -6.51 -20.47
N THR A 37 -20.45 -7.51 -21.36
CA THR A 37 -21.38 -8.65 -21.33
C THR A 37 -20.65 -9.92 -20.90
N VAL A 38 -21.02 -10.49 -19.76
CA VAL A 38 -20.47 -11.78 -19.27
C VAL A 38 -21.62 -12.79 -19.15
N GLY A 39 -21.50 -13.92 -19.85
CA GLY A 39 -22.54 -14.97 -19.80
C GLY A 39 -23.91 -14.53 -20.32
N GLY A 40 -23.96 -13.53 -21.21
CA GLY A 40 -25.22 -12.98 -21.75
C GLY A 40 -25.88 -11.89 -20.90
N LEU A 41 -25.27 -11.50 -19.78
CA LEU A 41 -25.71 -10.37 -18.95
C LEU A 41 -24.82 -9.16 -19.20
N THR A 42 -25.42 -8.04 -19.60
CA THR A 42 -24.74 -6.78 -19.92
C THR A 42 -24.75 -5.84 -18.71
N SER A 43 -23.62 -5.20 -18.40
CA SER A 43 -23.52 -4.21 -17.33
C SER A 43 -24.44 -3.01 -17.58
N VAL A 44 -25.04 -2.47 -16.51
CA VAL A 44 -25.82 -1.21 -16.56
C VAL A 44 -24.93 0.03 -16.52
N GLU A 45 -23.76 -0.09 -15.89
CA GLU A 45 -22.76 0.97 -15.86
C GLU A 45 -21.80 0.85 -17.04
N SER A 46 -21.30 2.01 -17.48
CA SER A 46 -20.22 2.11 -18.46
C SER A 46 -18.86 2.00 -17.77
N VAL A 47 -17.92 1.30 -18.38
CA VAL A 47 -16.57 1.11 -17.87
C VAL A 47 -15.52 1.48 -18.91
N GLN A 48 -14.29 1.66 -18.45
CA GLN A 48 -13.11 1.75 -19.30
C GLN A 48 -12.71 0.33 -19.72
N GLN A 49 -12.75 0.04 -21.02
CA GLN A 49 -12.38 -1.27 -21.57
C GLN A 49 -11.01 -1.19 -22.25
N SER A 50 -10.10 -2.10 -21.89
CA SER A 50 -8.83 -2.30 -22.60
C SER A 50 -9.02 -3.22 -23.82
N PHE A 51 -8.31 -2.95 -24.90
CA PHE A 51 -8.34 -3.71 -26.16
C PHE A 51 -6.97 -4.35 -26.42
N PRO A 52 -6.78 -5.63 -26.03
CA PRO A 52 -5.56 -6.39 -26.29
C PRO A 52 -5.15 -6.38 -27.76
N SER A 53 -3.86 -6.19 -28.03
CA SER A 53 -3.28 -6.29 -29.37
C SER A 53 -3.97 -5.43 -30.44
N CYS A 54 -4.50 -4.28 -30.05
CA CYS A 54 -4.95 -3.24 -30.97
C CYS A 54 -3.80 -2.80 -31.93
N THR A 55 -4.19 -2.21 -33.05
CA THR A 55 -3.31 -1.51 -33.98
C THR A 55 -3.23 -0.04 -33.59
N VAL A 56 -2.00 0.45 -33.40
CA VAL A 56 -1.67 1.84 -33.09
C VAL A 56 -1.05 2.48 -34.33
N THR A 57 -1.56 3.63 -34.73
CA THR A 57 -1.07 4.40 -35.88
C THR A 57 -0.79 5.84 -35.44
N ILE A 58 0.39 6.36 -35.76
CA ILE A 58 0.80 7.71 -35.38
C ILE A 58 0.78 8.60 -36.63
N TYR A 59 0.13 9.76 -36.53
CA TYR A 59 0.05 10.74 -37.61
C TYR A 59 0.65 12.07 -37.17
N ASP A 60 1.10 12.87 -38.12
CA ASP A 60 1.40 14.29 -37.87
C ASP A 60 0.08 15.02 -37.52
N VAL A 61 0.10 15.89 -36.51
CA VAL A 61 -1.11 16.50 -35.93
C VAL A 61 -2.06 17.08 -36.98
N GLY A 62 -3.34 16.71 -36.92
CA GLY A 62 -4.37 17.22 -37.82
C GLY A 62 -4.29 16.71 -39.26
N THR A 63 -3.47 15.70 -39.55
CA THR A 63 -3.29 15.11 -40.89
C THR A 63 -3.63 13.61 -40.92
N LEU A 64 -3.47 12.98 -42.08
CA LEU A 64 -3.45 11.51 -42.25
C LEU A 64 -2.06 11.02 -42.72
N ASP A 65 -1.04 11.86 -42.61
CA ASP A 65 0.33 11.52 -42.99
C ASP A 65 1.00 10.79 -41.82
N LEU A 66 1.64 9.65 -42.11
CA LEU A 66 2.25 8.82 -41.07
C LEU A 66 3.53 9.45 -40.53
N ALA A 67 3.59 9.61 -39.22
CA ALA A 67 4.76 10.12 -38.53
C ALA A 67 5.93 9.11 -38.56
N SER A 68 7.15 9.65 -38.56
CA SER A 68 8.37 8.85 -38.33
C SER A 68 8.51 8.58 -36.83
N ILE A 69 8.57 7.31 -36.44
CA ILE A 69 8.65 6.89 -35.03
C ILE A 69 9.75 5.86 -34.81
N PHE A 70 10.18 5.74 -33.56
CA PHE A 70 11.35 4.97 -33.15
C PHE A 70 11.05 4.08 -31.93
N SER A 71 11.82 3.01 -31.75
CA SER A 71 11.69 2.07 -30.63
C SER A 71 12.49 2.49 -29.40
N ASP A 72 13.43 3.42 -29.58
CA ASP A 72 14.29 3.96 -28.55
C ASP A 72 14.64 5.42 -28.87
N ASP A 73 15.22 6.08 -27.87
CA ASP A 73 15.72 7.46 -27.95
C ASP A 73 16.90 7.61 -28.92
N SER A 74 17.61 6.50 -29.20
CA SER A 74 18.74 6.46 -30.13
C SER A 74 18.34 6.51 -31.61
N GLY A 75 17.03 6.53 -31.93
CA GLY A 75 16.53 6.65 -33.29
C GLY A 75 16.43 5.33 -34.06
N THR A 76 16.33 4.19 -33.37
CA THR A 76 16.04 2.91 -34.03
C THR A 76 14.63 2.96 -34.62
N ALA A 77 14.50 2.98 -35.95
CA ALA A 77 13.22 3.10 -36.63
C ALA A 77 12.22 1.99 -36.21
N LYS A 78 10.99 2.40 -35.90
CA LYS A 78 9.89 1.51 -35.54
C LYS A 78 8.82 1.58 -36.64
N ALA A 79 8.21 0.44 -36.94
CA ALA A 79 7.13 0.38 -37.91
C ALA A 79 5.93 1.23 -37.45
N ASN A 80 5.34 1.98 -38.38
CA ASN A 80 4.11 2.73 -38.18
C ASN A 80 3.18 2.42 -39.35
N PRO A 81 2.01 1.79 -39.13
CA PRO A 81 1.42 1.38 -37.84
C PRO A 81 2.11 0.18 -37.18
N PHE A 82 1.85 -0.03 -35.88
CA PHE A 82 2.32 -1.20 -35.12
C PHE A 82 1.25 -1.80 -34.21
N THR A 83 1.47 -3.02 -33.73
CA THR A 83 0.54 -3.73 -32.82
C THR A 83 0.96 -3.52 -31.36
N ALA A 84 0.00 -3.18 -30.49
CA ALA A 84 0.21 -3.07 -29.05
C ALA A 84 0.41 -4.46 -28.40
N SER A 85 0.83 -4.46 -27.14
CA SER A 85 1.04 -5.69 -26.37
C SER A 85 -0.26 -6.50 -26.16
N ALA A 86 -0.14 -7.70 -25.60
CA ALA A 86 -1.29 -8.52 -25.19
C ALA A 86 -2.16 -7.88 -24.10
N THR A 87 -1.70 -6.80 -23.45
CA THR A 87 -2.49 -6.01 -22.48
C THR A 87 -3.03 -4.72 -23.09
N GLY A 88 -2.76 -4.46 -24.36
CA GLY A 88 -3.11 -3.20 -25.04
C GLY A 88 -2.12 -2.06 -24.78
N PHE A 89 -1.02 -2.30 -24.06
CA PHE A 89 0.03 -1.29 -23.83
C PHE A 89 0.82 -1.01 -25.11
N TRP A 90 1.10 0.26 -25.36
CA TRP A 90 1.88 0.73 -26.49
C TRP A 90 2.84 1.85 -26.07
N PHE A 91 3.96 1.97 -26.78
CA PHE A 91 4.86 3.10 -26.68
C PHE A 91 5.64 3.29 -27.99
N TRP A 92 6.14 4.50 -28.18
CA TRP A 92 7.02 4.91 -29.28
C TRP A 92 7.82 6.14 -28.87
N TYR A 93 8.86 6.45 -29.64
CA TYR A 93 9.66 7.66 -29.56
C TYR A 93 9.49 8.44 -30.87
N ALA A 94 9.48 9.77 -30.86
CA ALA A 94 9.69 10.58 -32.08
C ALA A 94 10.35 11.91 -31.75
N ASP A 95 10.73 12.61 -32.81
CA ASP A 95 11.35 13.94 -32.73
C ASP A 95 10.32 14.99 -32.23
N ASP A 96 10.79 16.12 -31.72
CA ASP A 96 9.94 17.18 -31.16
C ASP A 96 8.93 17.71 -32.17
N ALA A 97 7.65 17.44 -31.92
CA ALA A 97 6.52 17.90 -32.72
C ALA A 97 5.21 17.58 -32.01
N ARG A 98 4.09 17.74 -32.71
CA ARG A 98 2.76 17.36 -32.24
C ARG A 98 2.25 16.20 -33.08
N TYR A 99 1.64 15.22 -32.42
CA TYR A 99 1.21 13.97 -33.05
C TYR A 99 -0.21 13.56 -32.67
N ASP A 100 -0.88 12.87 -33.57
CA ASP A 100 -2.17 12.22 -33.33
C ASP A 100 -1.99 10.70 -33.25
N VAL A 101 -2.55 10.07 -32.22
CA VAL A 101 -2.49 8.61 -31.99
C VAL A 101 -3.84 7.99 -32.26
N ARG A 102 -3.94 7.18 -33.30
CA ARG A 102 -5.18 6.48 -33.69
C ARG A 102 -5.13 5.01 -33.31
N PHE A 103 -6.20 4.55 -32.66
CA PHE A 103 -6.40 3.14 -32.30
C PHE A 103 -7.43 2.47 -33.21
N SER A 104 -7.15 1.23 -33.58
CA SER A 104 -8.05 0.35 -34.35
C SER A 104 -7.73 -1.12 -34.06
N GLY A 105 -8.49 -2.06 -34.60
CA GLY A 105 -8.24 -3.50 -34.38
C GLY A 105 -8.42 -3.94 -32.92
N GLY A 106 -8.02 -5.16 -32.55
CA GLY A 106 -8.08 -5.64 -31.16
C GLY A 106 -9.49 -5.69 -30.52
N GLY A 107 -10.56 -5.63 -31.32
CA GLY A 107 -11.95 -5.54 -30.86
C GLY A 107 -12.55 -4.14 -30.88
N ILE A 108 -11.79 -3.11 -31.28
CA ILE A 108 -12.29 -1.74 -31.48
C ILE A 108 -13.17 -1.69 -32.73
N VAL A 109 -14.45 -1.38 -32.55
CA VAL A 109 -15.45 -1.36 -33.64
C VAL A 109 -15.31 -0.11 -34.52
N THR A 110 -15.13 1.06 -33.89
CA THR A 110 -14.93 2.34 -34.58
C THR A 110 -13.59 2.92 -34.15
N PRO A 111 -12.63 3.09 -35.09
CA PRO A 111 -11.34 3.69 -34.75
C PRO A 111 -11.51 5.07 -34.14
N PHE A 112 -10.72 5.38 -33.11
CA PHE A 112 -10.72 6.67 -32.43
C PHE A 112 -9.29 7.19 -32.27
N THR A 113 -9.17 8.50 -32.06
CA THR A 113 -7.89 9.22 -32.09
C THR A 113 -7.74 10.04 -30.81
N ILE A 114 -6.59 9.94 -30.17
CA ILE A 114 -6.10 10.92 -29.19
C ILE A 114 -5.28 11.93 -29.99
N GLY A 115 -5.73 13.18 -30.04
CA GLY A 115 -5.09 14.22 -30.85
C GLY A 115 -4.19 15.15 -30.06
N ASP A 116 -3.30 15.85 -30.78
CA ASP A 116 -2.44 16.95 -30.29
C ASP A 116 -1.54 16.58 -29.09
N ILE A 117 -0.87 15.44 -29.18
CA ILE A 117 0.17 15.07 -28.22
C ILE A 117 1.44 15.83 -28.58
N LEU A 118 1.84 16.79 -27.73
CA LEU A 118 3.12 17.47 -27.82
C LEU A 118 4.24 16.55 -27.30
N LEU A 119 5.25 16.34 -28.14
CA LEU A 119 6.55 15.80 -27.74
C LEU A 119 7.53 16.97 -27.81
N ASP A 120 8.19 17.22 -26.69
CA ASP A 120 9.18 18.27 -26.51
C ASP A 120 10.28 17.71 -25.61
N ASP A 121 11.23 17.00 -26.23
CA ASP A 121 12.44 16.54 -25.55
C ASP A 121 13.46 17.67 -25.46
N THR A 122 13.40 18.41 -24.36
CA THR A 122 14.37 19.46 -24.02
C THR A 122 15.82 18.97 -23.91
N LYS A 123 16.08 17.66 -24.09
CA LYS A 123 17.42 17.09 -24.22
C LYS A 123 18.23 17.68 -25.38
N ASN A 124 17.62 18.35 -26.36
CA ASN A 124 18.33 19.09 -27.39
C ASN A 124 18.62 20.57 -27.07
N ASP A 125 18.09 21.12 -25.98
CA ASP A 125 18.65 22.31 -25.36
C ASP A 125 19.84 21.88 -24.47
N VAL A 126 20.86 21.23 -25.05
CA VAL A 126 22.08 20.90 -24.30
C VAL A 126 22.75 22.20 -23.87
N THR A 127 22.50 22.50 -22.60
CA THR A 127 22.86 23.61 -21.71
C THR A 127 24.35 23.70 -21.39
N THR A 128 25.23 23.36 -22.35
CA THR A 128 26.67 23.61 -22.14
C THR A 128 26.99 25.02 -22.60
N ILE A 129 27.27 25.91 -21.64
CA ILE A 129 27.84 27.23 -21.92
C ILE A 129 29.32 27.04 -22.25
N VAL A 130 29.67 27.30 -23.51
CA VAL A 130 31.04 27.19 -23.99
C VAL A 130 31.68 28.57 -23.95
N SER A 131 32.64 28.75 -23.05
CA SER A 131 33.48 29.95 -23.08
C SER A 131 34.51 29.84 -24.20
N VAL A 132 34.34 30.67 -25.22
CA VAL A 132 35.25 30.79 -26.35
C VAL A 132 36.31 31.83 -25.98
N ALA A 133 37.58 31.47 -26.13
CA ALA A 133 38.68 32.40 -25.86
C ALA A 133 38.71 33.56 -26.87
N SER A 134 38.99 34.77 -26.39
CA SER A 134 39.20 35.95 -27.26
C SER A 134 40.38 35.72 -28.21
N SER A 135 40.17 35.98 -29.50
CA SER A 135 41.23 35.98 -30.52
C SER A 135 40.77 36.77 -31.73
N ALA A 136 41.65 37.09 -32.68
CA ALA A 136 41.25 37.73 -33.95
C ALA A 136 40.38 36.82 -34.83
N THR A 137 40.37 35.50 -34.57
CA THR A 137 39.69 34.46 -35.36
C THR A 137 39.04 33.36 -34.50
N PRO A 138 38.05 33.68 -33.64
CA PRO A 138 37.44 32.71 -32.74
C PRO A 138 36.61 31.67 -33.49
N THR A 139 36.57 30.45 -32.94
CA THR A 139 35.77 29.33 -33.46
C THR A 139 34.75 28.89 -32.41
N PHE A 140 33.48 28.87 -32.82
CA PHE A 140 32.33 28.43 -32.05
C PHE A 140 31.95 27.03 -32.53
N ASP A 141 32.33 26.00 -31.78
CA ASP A 141 32.01 24.62 -32.14
C ASP A 141 30.61 24.28 -31.64
N ALA A 142 29.63 24.30 -32.55
CA ALA A 142 28.22 24.04 -32.28
C ALA A 142 27.95 22.63 -31.73
N SER A 143 28.91 21.70 -31.82
CA SER A 143 28.79 20.38 -31.17
C SER A 143 29.10 20.40 -29.67
N LEU A 144 29.80 21.44 -29.18
CA LEU A 144 30.22 21.55 -27.77
C LEU A 144 29.17 22.21 -26.87
N GLY A 145 28.18 22.89 -27.44
CA GLY A 145 27.14 23.55 -26.69
C GLY A 145 26.21 24.40 -27.56
N THR A 146 25.15 24.89 -26.94
CA THR A 146 24.13 25.75 -27.57
C THR A 146 24.24 27.20 -27.12
N ILE A 147 25.01 27.49 -26.08
CA ILE A 147 25.30 28.86 -25.62
C ILE A 147 26.80 29.08 -25.67
N PHE A 148 27.23 30.14 -26.35
CA PHE A 148 28.64 30.53 -26.41
C PHE A 148 28.85 31.89 -25.77
N THR A 149 29.90 32.01 -24.95
CA THR A 149 30.31 33.31 -24.40
C THR A 149 31.70 33.66 -24.91
N ASN A 150 31.90 34.91 -25.34
CA ASN A 150 33.20 35.41 -25.78
C ASN A 150 33.39 36.84 -25.27
N THR A 151 34.33 37.05 -24.36
CA THR A 151 34.72 38.39 -23.91
C THR A 151 35.77 38.95 -24.86
N LEU A 152 35.42 39.99 -25.60
CA LEU A 152 36.26 40.66 -26.57
C LEU A 152 37.31 41.51 -25.86
N THR A 153 38.58 41.22 -26.16
CA THR A 153 39.74 41.99 -25.68
C THR A 153 40.53 42.65 -26.82
N ALA A 154 40.07 42.45 -28.06
CA ALA A 154 40.59 43.01 -29.31
C ALA A 154 39.55 42.84 -30.43
N ASN A 155 39.76 43.51 -31.57
CA ASN A 155 38.91 43.34 -32.76
C ASN A 155 38.97 41.91 -33.30
N VAL A 156 37.79 41.32 -33.55
CA VAL A 156 37.63 40.04 -34.24
C VAL A 156 37.50 40.31 -35.73
N THR A 157 38.52 39.92 -36.52
CA THR A 157 38.58 40.20 -37.97
C THR A 157 37.93 39.13 -38.82
N SER A 158 37.71 37.93 -38.27
CA SER A 158 36.86 36.87 -38.84
C SER A 158 36.41 35.92 -37.73
N SER A 159 35.35 35.14 -37.92
CA SER A 159 34.94 34.10 -36.96
C SER A 159 34.40 32.87 -37.71
N THR A 160 34.30 31.73 -37.01
CA THR A 160 33.80 30.47 -37.58
C THR A 160 32.80 29.81 -36.64
N ILE A 161 31.66 29.33 -37.14
CA ILE A 161 30.78 28.40 -36.41
C ILE A 161 30.90 27.03 -37.08
N SER A 162 31.44 26.03 -36.36
CA SER A 162 31.73 24.69 -36.88
C SER A 162 30.78 23.63 -36.33
N ASN A 163 30.69 22.49 -37.04
CA ASN A 163 29.88 21.33 -36.67
C ASN A 163 28.37 21.58 -36.45
N PRO A 164 27.68 22.39 -37.30
CA PRO A 164 26.27 22.67 -37.13
C PRO A 164 25.38 21.45 -37.48
N VAL A 165 24.28 21.28 -36.74
CA VAL A 165 23.23 20.28 -37.06
C VAL A 165 21.97 20.99 -37.57
N THR A 166 21.35 20.48 -38.64
CA THR A 166 20.10 21.07 -39.19
C THR A 166 19.03 21.13 -38.11
N GLY A 167 18.42 22.30 -37.93
CA GLY A 167 17.43 22.54 -36.86
C GLY A 167 18.02 23.13 -35.58
N GLN A 168 19.35 23.06 -35.40
CA GLN A 168 20.02 23.50 -34.19
C GLN A 168 19.88 25.01 -33.98
N ARG A 169 19.61 25.38 -32.73
CA ARG A 169 19.63 26.78 -32.27
C ARG A 169 20.86 26.99 -31.40
N ILE A 170 21.49 28.14 -31.56
CA ILE A 170 22.58 28.58 -30.68
C ILE A 170 22.37 30.04 -30.30
N ILE A 171 22.89 30.41 -29.13
CA ILE A 171 22.95 31.78 -28.65
C ILE A 171 24.41 32.15 -28.47
N ILE A 172 24.82 33.30 -29.00
CA ILE A 172 26.19 33.81 -28.83
C ILE A 172 26.12 35.12 -28.05
N TYR A 173 26.76 35.13 -26.88
CA TYR A 173 26.99 36.28 -26.04
C TYR A 173 28.40 36.84 -26.31
N LEU A 174 28.46 38.07 -26.80
CA LEU A 174 29.69 38.80 -27.06
C LEU A 174 29.78 39.95 -26.05
N ALA A 175 30.71 39.86 -25.11
CA ALA A 175 30.90 40.87 -24.08
C ALA A 175 32.09 41.77 -24.42
N GLN A 176 31.95 43.09 -24.34
CA GLN A 176 33.09 44.01 -24.31
C GLN A 176 33.86 43.82 -23.00
N ASP A 177 35.19 43.99 -23.03
CA ASP A 177 35.97 44.09 -21.81
C ASP A 177 35.80 45.47 -21.13
N GLY A 178 36.59 45.74 -20.09
CA GLY A 178 36.56 47.02 -19.38
C GLY A 178 36.98 48.24 -20.22
N THR A 179 37.46 48.04 -21.46
CA THR A 179 37.84 49.12 -22.39
C THR A 179 36.70 49.51 -23.32
N GLY A 180 35.97 48.53 -23.86
CA GLY A 180 34.99 48.76 -24.93
C GLY A 180 35.63 49.07 -26.28
N GLY A 181 34.82 49.18 -27.33
CA GLY A 181 35.22 49.60 -28.68
C GLY A 181 35.66 48.48 -29.63
N TRP A 182 35.54 47.20 -29.23
CA TRP A 182 35.97 46.08 -30.07
C TRP A 182 34.90 45.69 -31.10
N THR A 183 35.29 45.53 -32.36
CA THR A 183 34.38 45.10 -33.44
C THR A 183 34.36 43.59 -33.62
N PHE A 184 33.22 43.04 -34.09
CA PHE A 184 33.09 41.61 -34.37
C PHE A 184 32.70 41.32 -35.83
N ALA A 185 33.53 40.53 -36.53
CA ALA A 185 33.25 40.07 -37.90
C ALA A 185 32.55 38.70 -37.91
N TRP A 186 31.32 38.67 -38.43
CA TRP A 186 30.50 37.47 -38.54
C TRP A 186 31.00 36.49 -39.64
N PRO A 187 30.81 35.16 -39.47
CA PRO A 187 31.10 34.17 -40.50
C PRO A 187 30.22 34.38 -41.74
N ALA A 188 30.74 34.06 -42.93
CA ALA A 188 30.01 34.26 -44.20
C ALA A 188 28.72 33.42 -44.33
N ASN A 189 28.62 32.31 -43.60
CA ASN A 189 27.43 31.45 -43.53
C ASN A 189 26.42 31.88 -42.45
N VAL A 190 26.65 33.01 -41.77
CA VAL A 190 25.65 33.67 -40.90
C VAL A 190 24.92 34.74 -41.72
N GLN A 191 23.62 34.56 -41.91
CA GLN A 191 22.76 35.47 -42.64
C GLN A 191 21.96 36.33 -41.67
N LEU A 192 22.43 37.56 -41.49
CA LEU A 192 21.83 38.59 -40.63
C LEU A 192 20.73 39.36 -41.39
N ARG A 193 19.76 39.89 -40.66
CA ARG A 193 18.64 40.68 -41.22
C ARG A 193 19.08 42.10 -41.60
N ALA A 194 18.20 42.82 -42.30
CA ALA A 194 18.46 44.03 -43.08
C ALA A 194 19.30 45.10 -42.34
N GLY A 195 20.61 45.14 -42.61
CA GLY A 195 21.56 46.15 -42.11
C GLY A 195 22.84 45.59 -41.51
N GLY A 196 22.87 44.30 -41.13
CA GLY A 196 23.97 43.69 -40.38
C GLY A 196 23.83 43.90 -38.87
N TYR A 197 24.34 42.97 -38.07
CA TYR A 197 24.37 43.05 -36.61
C TYR A 197 25.72 43.61 -36.15
N VAL A 198 25.68 44.76 -35.47
CA VAL A 198 26.85 45.41 -34.88
C VAL A 198 26.83 45.12 -33.38
N VAL A 199 27.96 44.70 -32.82
CA VAL A 199 28.11 44.51 -31.37
C VAL A 199 28.29 45.87 -30.71
N SER A 200 27.74 46.03 -29.50
CA SER A 200 27.88 47.22 -28.66
C SER A 200 29.35 47.59 -28.50
N ASP A 201 29.67 48.87 -28.54
CA ASP A 201 31.02 49.40 -28.33
C ASP A 201 31.26 49.92 -26.90
N ASP A 202 30.21 50.03 -26.08
CA ASP A 202 30.33 50.42 -24.67
C ASP A 202 31.13 49.41 -23.83
N ALA A 203 31.98 49.92 -22.94
CA ALA A 203 32.78 49.11 -22.02
C ALA A 203 31.87 48.20 -21.17
N SER A 204 32.22 46.91 -21.09
CA SER A 204 31.46 45.86 -20.37
C SER A 204 30.04 45.58 -20.88
N ALA A 205 29.61 46.17 -22.00
CA ALA A 205 28.32 45.86 -22.62
C ALA A 205 28.31 44.45 -23.22
N VAL A 206 27.14 43.83 -23.28
CA VAL A 206 26.96 42.48 -23.83
C VAL A 206 25.98 42.53 -25.00
N SER A 207 26.41 41.98 -26.12
CA SER A 207 25.62 41.81 -27.33
C SER A 207 25.23 40.36 -27.49
N VAL A 208 23.95 40.10 -27.77
CA VAL A 208 23.40 38.74 -27.86
C VAL A 208 22.74 38.53 -29.22
N ILE A 209 23.04 37.38 -29.83
CA ILE A 209 22.37 36.95 -31.06
C ILE A 209 21.93 35.49 -30.96
N ASP A 210 20.73 35.24 -31.46
CA ASP A 210 20.12 33.92 -31.56
C ASP A 210 20.13 33.48 -33.02
N LEU A 211 20.70 32.30 -33.25
CA LEU A 211 20.92 31.75 -34.58
C LEU A 211 20.27 30.38 -34.69
N TYR A 212 19.63 30.13 -35.83
CA TYR A 212 19.04 28.84 -36.22
C TYR A 212 19.74 28.30 -37.45
N TYR A 213 20.20 27.05 -37.43
CA TYR A 213 20.83 26.44 -38.60
C TYR A 213 19.80 25.78 -39.51
N ASP A 214 19.66 26.29 -40.74
CA ASP A 214 18.68 25.80 -41.73
C ASP A 214 19.17 24.59 -42.55
N GLY A 215 20.34 24.05 -42.19
CA GLY A 215 21.02 22.98 -42.92
C GLY A 215 22.08 23.47 -43.91
N THR A 216 22.13 24.77 -44.21
CA THR A 216 23.16 25.40 -45.06
C THR A 216 23.75 26.67 -44.46
N ASN A 217 22.92 27.50 -43.82
CA ASN A 217 23.28 28.78 -43.23
C ASN A 217 22.72 28.91 -41.81
N TRP A 218 23.40 29.69 -40.98
CA TRP A 218 22.86 30.19 -39.71
C TRP A 218 21.99 31.41 -39.99
N ARG A 219 20.72 31.33 -39.60
CA ARG A 219 19.70 32.36 -39.75
C ARG A 219 19.52 33.08 -38.42
N GLU A 220 19.57 34.40 -38.46
CA GLU A 220 19.16 35.20 -37.31
C GLU A 220 17.65 35.07 -37.04
N ILE A 221 17.35 34.66 -35.81
CA ILE A 221 15.99 34.48 -35.30
C ILE A 221 15.65 35.44 -34.14
N GLY A 222 16.66 36.02 -33.48
CA GLY A 222 16.53 37.02 -32.43
C GLY A 222 17.86 37.72 -32.14
N TRP A 223 17.81 38.94 -31.61
CA TRP A 223 18.96 39.69 -31.09
C TRP A 223 18.49 40.68 -30.01
N ASP A 224 19.40 41.14 -29.14
CA ASP A 224 19.12 42.26 -28.22
C ASP A 224 19.40 43.61 -28.91
N ALA A 225 18.50 44.58 -28.69
CA ALA A 225 18.46 45.85 -29.41
C ALA A 225 19.10 46.99 -28.60
N ASP A 226 20.42 46.96 -28.38
CA ASP A 226 21.09 48.06 -27.66
C ASP A 226 21.52 49.23 -28.57
N GLU A 227 21.30 49.18 -29.89
CA GLU A 227 21.67 50.30 -30.77
C GLU A 227 20.62 50.71 -31.81
N VAL A 228 19.34 50.45 -31.54
CA VAL A 228 18.24 51.09 -32.29
C VAL A 228 17.06 51.48 -31.40
N GLY A 229 17.33 52.29 -30.37
CA GLY A 229 16.34 53.20 -29.77
C GLY A 229 14.93 52.67 -29.50
N ARG A 230 14.79 51.46 -28.93
CA ARG A 230 13.51 50.99 -28.37
C ARG A 230 13.69 50.58 -26.92
N ASP A 231 13.37 51.55 -26.07
CA ASP A 231 13.17 51.38 -24.63
C ASP A 231 12.08 50.33 -24.36
N LEU A 232 12.48 49.19 -23.82
CA LEU A 232 11.61 48.25 -23.13
C LEU A 232 12.35 47.72 -21.90
N ILE A 233 12.51 48.56 -20.89
CA ILE A 233 12.87 48.09 -19.54
C ILE A 233 11.57 47.57 -18.88
N PRO A 234 11.43 46.28 -18.55
CA PRO A 234 10.31 45.81 -17.74
C PRO A 234 10.49 46.30 -16.30
N THR A 235 9.63 47.21 -15.85
CA THR A 235 9.58 47.63 -14.44
C THR A 235 8.80 46.61 -13.60
N THR A 236 9.29 46.28 -12.40
CA THR A 236 8.50 45.48 -11.42
C THR A 236 7.40 46.32 -10.75
N SER A 237 6.40 45.67 -10.15
CA SER A 237 5.26 46.27 -9.42
C SER A 237 5.62 47.11 -8.18
N SER A 238 6.91 47.24 -7.86
CA SER A 238 7.42 48.08 -6.75
C SER A 238 8.05 49.40 -7.21
N GLY A 239 8.07 49.69 -8.52
CA GLY A 239 8.55 50.97 -9.06
C GLY A 239 10.06 51.22 -8.90
N ARG A 240 10.86 50.20 -8.57
CA ARG A 240 12.33 50.30 -8.61
C ARG A 240 12.86 49.84 -9.98
N ALA A 241 13.68 50.69 -10.58
CA ALA A 241 14.39 50.40 -11.82
C ALA A 241 15.41 49.26 -11.63
N LEU A 242 15.36 48.26 -12.50
CA LEU A 242 16.38 47.21 -12.62
C LEU A 242 17.65 47.83 -13.23
N GLY A 243 18.56 48.31 -12.40
CA GLY A 243 19.79 48.93 -12.89
C GLY A 243 20.61 49.75 -11.89
N SER A 244 20.14 49.95 -10.65
CA SER A 244 20.87 50.77 -9.67
C SER A 244 21.94 50.02 -8.86
N ASP A 245 22.20 48.73 -9.14
CA ASP A 245 23.30 47.99 -8.51
C ASP A 245 24.39 47.64 -9.54
N SER A 246 25.63 47.86 -9.14
CA SER A 246 26.80 48.12 -9.99
C SER A 246 27.76 46.92 -10.10
N SER A 247 27.35 45.71 -9.73
CA SER A 247 28.19 44.51 -9.87
C SER A 247 27.68 43.54 -10.95
N PRO A 248 28.56 43.03 -11.85
CA PRO A 248 28.22 42.03 -12.86
C PRO A 248 27.64 40.73 -12.28
N ALA A 249 28.06 40.33 -11.08
CA ALA A 249 27.61 39.08 -10.44
C ALA A 249 26.12 39.09 -10.07
N ALA A 250 25.57 40.24 -9.66
CA ALA A 250 24.17 40.36 -9.24
C ALA A 250 23.17 40.33 -10.42
N ARG A 251 23.65 40.60 -11.65
CA ARG A 251 22.79 40.62 -12.86
C ARG A 251 22.64 39.24 -13.50
N TRP A 252 23.65 38.37 -13.39
CA TRP A 252 23.58 36.98 -13.84
C TRP A 252 22.65 36.14 -12.95
N ASP A 253 22.63 36.40 -11.65
CA ASP A 253 21.83 35.65 -10.66
C ASP A 253 20.30 35.82 -10.83
N LEU A 254 19.86 36.95 -11.37
CA LEU A 254 18.44 37.22 -11.64
C LEU A 254 17.95 36.60 -12.96
N PHE A 255 18.85 36.39 -13.91
CA PHE A 255 18.57 35.81 -15.23
C PHE A 255 18.43 34.29 -15.16
N TRP A 256 19.28 33.61 -14.37
CA TRP A 256 19.18 32.16 -14.14
C TRP A 256 17.90 31.73 -13.39
N ARG A 257 17.28 32.64 -12.63
CA ARG A 257 16.03 32.39 -11.89
C ARG A 257 14.78 32.34 -12.78
N GLN A 258 14.88 32.69 -14.06
CA GLN A 258 13.74 32.83 -14.97
C GLN A 258 13.67 31.78 -16.09
N MET A 259 14.76 31.03 -16.33
CA MET A 259 14.85 30.10 -17.49
C MET A 259 14.71 28.60 -17.15
N GLU A 260 14.74 28.21 -15.89
CA GLU A 260 14.35 26.86 -15.45
C GLU A 260 13.27 27.01 -14.37
N GLY A 261 12.07 26.48 -14.63
CA GLY A 261 10.88 26.69 -13.80
C GLY A 261 11.14 26.53 -12.30
N ASP A 262 11.04 27.67 -11.60
CA ASP A 262 10.98 27.88 -10.15
C ASP A 262 12.20 27.44 -9.29
N TYR A 263 12.81 28.44 -8.64
CA TYR A 263 13.73 28.35 -7.49
C TYR A 263 14.71 27.16 -7.45
N ASN A 264 15.49 26.93 -8.52
CA ASN A 264 16.52 25.88 -8.56
C ASN A 264 17.62 26.13 -7.50
N VAL A 265 17.88 25.14 -6.62
CA VAL A 265 18.87 25.24 -5.53
C VAL A 265 20.30 25.57 -5.99
N LYS A 266 20.68 25.22 -7.22
CA LYS A 266 21.98 25.58 -7.81
C LYS A 266 22.13 27.10 -7.98
N GLY A 267 21.04 27.78 -8.34
CA GLY A 267 21.00 29.24 -8.41
C GLY A 267 21.14 29.93 -7.05
N TYR A 268 21.05 29.18 -5.94
CA TYR A 268 21.26 29.68 -4.59
C TYR A 268 22.60 29.24 -3.98
N GLY A 269 23.49 28.66 -4.81
CA GLY A 269 24.84 28.27 -4.41
C GLY A 269 25.01 26.82 -3.96
N ALA A 270 24.03 25.94 -4.17
CA ALA A 270 24.19 24.52 -3.85
C ALA A 270 25.20 23.86 -4.81
N VAL A 271 26.16 23.10 -4.28
CA VAL A 271 27.24 22.46 -5.05
C VAL A 271 26.87 21.03 -5.42
N GLY A 272 26.22 20.26 -4.54
CA GLY A 272 25.75 18.90 -4.82
C GLY A 272 26.88 17.88 -5.07
N ASP A 273 28.01 18.03 -4.40
CA ASP A 273 29.21 17.17 -4.50
C ASP A 273 29.34 16.11 -3.38
N GLY A 274 28.43 16.12 -2.39
CA GLY A 274 28.41 15.24 -1.23
C GLY A 274 29.37 15.65 -0.11
N ALA A 275 30.12 16.74 -0.29
CA ALA A 275 31.13 17.21 0.64
C ALA A 275 30.81 18.61 1.19
N THR A 276 30.39 19.51 0.32
CA THR A 276 30.00 20.89 0.65
C THR A 276 28.63 20.89 1.34
N ASP A 277 28.52 21.58 2.49
CA ASP A 277 27.23 21.74 3.16
C ASP A 277 26.32 22.70 2.37
N ASP A 278 25.33 22.12 1.70
CA ASP A 278 24.38 22.80 0.82
C ASP A 278 23.15 23.32 1.55
N ARG A 279 23.04 23.09 2.87
CA ARG A 279 21.86 23.46 3.67
C ARG A 279 21.48 24.94 3.53
N ALA A 280 22.47 25.85 3.53
CA ALA A 280 22.21 27.29 3.44
C ALA A 280 21.64 27.70 2.07
N ALA A 281 22.11 27.08 0.99
CA ALA A 281 21.60 27.30 -0.36
C ALA A 281 20.15 26.80 -0.49
N PHE A 282 19.87 25.61 0.04
CA PHE A 282 18.52 25.06 0.09
C PHE A 282 17.56 25.96 0.87
N GLN A 283 17.94 26.42 2.05
CA GLN A 283 17.09 27.32 2.84
C GLN A 283 16.84 28.65 2.11
N SER A 284 17.84 29.18 1.41
CA SER A 284 17.69 30.42 0.63
C SER A 284 16.72 30.25 -0.55
N ALA A 285 16.77 29.10 -1.23
CA ALA A 285 15.83 28.77 -2.30
C ALA A 285 14.39 28.65 -1.77
N ILE A 286 14.20 27.93 -0.65
CA ILE A 286 12.90 27.79 0.03
C ILE A 286 12.35 29.15 0.46
N ASP A 287 13.20 30.00 1.04
CA ASP A 287 12.80 31.32 1.51
C ASP A 287 12.34 32.22 0.36
N ALA A 288 13.02 32.12 -0.79
CA ALA A 288 12.67 32.86 -1.97
C ALA A 288 11.38 32.32 -2.62
N ALA A 289 11.17 30.99 -2.64
CA ALA A 289 9.96 30.35 -3.13
C ALA A 289 8.73 30.70 -2.28
N ALA A 290 8.91 30.76 -0.97
CA ALA A 290 7.87 31.16 -0.03
C ALA A 290 7.46 32.63 -0.17
N ALA A 291 8.39 33.49 -0.60
CA ALA A 291 8.13 34.92 -0.83
C ALA A 291 7.37 35.20 -2.15
N ALA A 292 7.21 34.19 -3.01
CA ALA A 292 6.46 34.30 -4.26
C ALA A 292 4.95 34.42 -4.03
N SER A 293 4.21 34.93 -5.02
CA SER A 293 2.74 34.99 -4.99
C SER A 293 2.16 34.49 -6.32
N PRO A 294 1.62 33.25 -6.37
CA PRO A 294 1.58 32.25 -5.28
C PRO A 294 2.97 31.69 -4.92
N PRO A 295 3.16 31.08 -3.73
CA PRO A 295 4.38 30.35 -3.39
C PRO A 295 4.77 29.34 -4.48
N GLY A 296 6.07 29.26 -4.79
CA GLY A 296 6.62 28.46 -5.91
C GLY A 296 7.18 27.10 -5.49
N GLN A 297 7.66 26.36 -6.49
CA GLN A 297 8.37 25.09 -6.29
C GLN A 297 9.89 25.31 -6.22
N VAL A 298 10.61 24.47 -5.49
CA VAL A 298 12.08 24.46 -5.43
C VAL A 298 12.56 23.21 -6.15
N TRP A 299 13.15 23.41 -7.31
CA TRP A 299 13.75 22.33 -8.08
C TRP A 299 15.13 21.91 -7.53
N ILE A 300 15.32 20.61 -7.36
CA ILE A 300 16.57 20.00 -6.89
C ILE A 300 17.08 19.07 -8.00
N PRO A 301 18.03 19.51 -8.84
CA PRO A 301 18.57 18.68 -9.91
C PRO A 301 19.36 17.50 -9.34
N ALA A 302 19.61 16.48 -10.17
CA ALA A 302 20.41 15.33 -9.77
C ALA A 302 21.78 15.76 -9.22
N GLY A 303 22.22 15.13 -8.14
CA GLY A 303 23.41 15.50 -7.39
C GLY A 303 23.38 14.93 -5.98
N ASN A 304 24.52 14.99 -5.28
CA ASN A 304 24.63 14.56 -3.90
C ASN A 304 24.79 15.79 -3.00
N TYR A 305 23.74 16.21 -2.31
CA TYR A 305 23.72 17.42 -1.51
C TYR A 305 23.91 17.06 -0.05
N LYS A 306 25.03 17.49 0.56
CA LYS A 306 25.20 17.31 2.00
C LYS A 306 24.34 18.34 2.73
N ILE A 307 23.50 17.87 3.65
CA ILE A 307 22.68 18.72 4.52
C ILE A 307 23.13 18.46 5.96
N ASP A 308 23.91 19.39 6.54
CA ASP A 308 24.40 19.27 7.91
C ASP A 308 23.41 19.82 8.95
N THR A 309 22.76 18.94 9.68
CA THR A 309 21.73 19.27 10.69
C THR A 309 22.31 19.54 12.08
N THR A 310 23.64 19.65 12.23
CA THR A 310 24.27 19.94 13.52
C THR A 310 23.82 21.28 14.11
N THR A 311 23.55 22.27 13.26
CA THR A 311 23.12 23.61 13.69
C THR A 311 21.62 23.86 13.52
N ALA A 312 21.04 23.41 12.39
CA ALA A 312 19.62 23.51 12.10
C ALA A 312 19.25 22.56 10.95
N GLY A 313 17.99 22.12 10.91
CA GLY A 313 17.39 21.48 9.73
C GLY A 313 16.94 22.48 8.66
N LEU A 314 16.32 21.98 7.60
CA LEU A 314 15.57 22.78 6.63
C LEU A 314 14.15 23.03 7.14
N ILE A 315 13.64 24.24 6.98
CA ILE A 315 12.24 24.58 7.29
C ILE A 315 11.52 24.85 5.97
N LEU A 316 10.65 23.92 5.55
CA LEU A 316 9.85 24.06 4.35
C LEU A 316 8.63 24.92 4.63
N LYS A 317 8.65 26.15 4.13
CA LYS A 317 7.65 27.19 4.38
C LYS A 317 6.35 26.95 3.62
N LYS A 318 5.28 27.59 4.09
CA LYS A 318 3.90 27.43 3.62
C LYS A 318 3.79 27.48 2.10
N GLY A 319 3.17 26.45 1.52
CA GLY A 319 2.89 26.38 0.08
C GLY A 319 4.08 25.99 -0.80
N VAL A 320 5.28 25.80 -0.24
CA VAL A 320 6.48 25.45 -1.02
C VAL A 320 6.57 23.94 -1.20
N ALA A 321 6.93 23.51 -2.42
CA ALA A 321 7.25 22.12 -2.74
C ALA A 321 8.74 21.96 -3.02
N LEU A 322 9.37 20.92 -2.46
CA LEU A 322 10.68 20.43 -2.91
C LEU A 322 10.46 19.31 -3.92
N VAL A 323 11.06 19.45 -5.11
CA VAL A 323 10.87 18.50 -6.20
C VAL A 323 12.22 18.09 -6.77
N GLY A 324 12.46 16.78 -6.82
CA GLY A 324 13.59 16.18 -7.51
C GLY A 324 13.18 15.39 -8.76
N PRO A 325 14.15 14.84 -9.51
CA PRO A 325 13.93 14.12 -10.76
C PRO A 325 13.23 12.76 -10.58
N GLY A 326 12.92 12.36 -9.34
CA GLY A 326 12.34 11.07 -9.01
C GLY A 326 13.36 10.06 -8.52
N VAL A 327 12.85 8.94 -8.03
CA VAL A 327 13.63 7.85 -7.44
C VAL A 327 13.43 6.58 -8.26
N THR A 328 14.52 5.91 -8.64
CA THR A 328 14.48 4.63 -9.34
C THR A 328 14.56 3.45 -8.39
N SER A 329 13.74 2.42 -8.59
CA SER A 329 13.80 1.13 -7.88
C SER A 329 14.26 0.02 -8.84
N PRO A 330 15.09 -0.96 -8.41
CA PRO A 330 15.65 -1.15 -7.06
C PRO A 330 16.80 -0.17 -6.74
N ILE A 331 16.97 0.14 -5.45
CA ILE A 331 18.06 0.98 -4.94
C ILE A 331 19.18 0.10 -4.37
N THR A 332 20.44 0.53 -4.50
CA THR A 332 21.60 -0.12 -3.87
C THR A 332 22.49 0.92 -3.20
N ILE A 333 22.94 0.66 -1.97
CA ILE A 333 23.89 1.54 -1.26
C ILE A 333 25.19 1.62 -2.08
N GLY A 334 25.68 2.84 -2.31
CA GLY A 334 26.87 3.10 -3.13
C GLY A 334 26.60 3.36 -4.63
N SER A 335 25.35 3.21 -5.08
CA SER A 335 24.93 3.53 -6.45
C SER A 335 23.58 4.27 -6.46
N LEU A 336 23.36 5.14 -5.47
CA LEU A 336 22.20 6.03 -5.44
C LEU A 336 22.24 6.98 -6.65
N VAL A 337 21.09 7.24 -7.27
CA VAL A 337 20.95 8.10 -8.46
C VAL A 337 19.80 9.08 -8.23
N GLY A 338 19.91 10.28 -8.80
CA GLY A 338 18.91 11.35 -8.69
C GLY A 338 19.36 12.47 -7.74
N ALA A 339 18.40 13.13 -7.09
CA ALA A 339 18.65 14.14 -6.08
C ALA A 339 18.80 13.46 -4.71
N ILE A 340 20.05 13.31 -4.26
CA ILE A 340 20.39 12.67 -2.99
C ILE A 340 20.64 13.76 -1.95
N LEU A 341 19.91 13.75 -0.85
CA LEU A 341 20.18 14.56 0.33
C LEU A 341 20.92 13.67 1.34
N SER A 342 22.24 13.83 1.40
CA SER A 342 23.11 13.17 2.38
C SER A 342 23.02 13.93 3.71
N ILE A 343 22.21 13.41 4.63
CA ILE A 343 21.93 14.02 5.93
C ILE A 343 23.06 13.65 6.89
N THR A 344 23.75 14.67 7.42
CA THR A 344 24.79 14.52 8.44
C THR A 344 24.44 15.32 9.69
N GLY A 345 24.99 14.95 10.83
CA GLY A 345 24.64 15.60 12.11
C GLY A 345 23.45 14.91 12.81
N THR A 346 23.35 15.12 14.12
CA THR A 346 22.41 14.38 15.00
C THR A 346 21.55 15.30 15.88
N ALA A 347 21.62 16.62 15.67
CA ALA A 347 21.04 17.60 16.59
C ALA A 347 19.60 18.01 16.23
N ASN A 348 19.26 18.04 14.94
CA ASN A 348 17.97 18.54 14.44
C ASN A 348 17.39 17.60 13.38
N GLU A 349 16.08 17.70 13.16
CA GLU A 349 15.38 17.06 12.05
C GLU A 349 15.96 17.51 10.70
N ALA A 350 15.89 16.66 9.67
CA ALA A 350 16.42 17.04 8.36
C ALA A 350 15.54 18.09 7.67
N ILE A 351 14.22 17.86 7.66
CA ILE A 351 13.23 18.78 7.11
C ILE A 351 12.04 18.87 8.06
N SER A 352 11.71 20.09 8.48
CA SER A 352 10.45 20.42 9.15
C SER A 352 9.47 21.02 8.16
N LEU A 353 8.29 20.40 8.04
CA LEU A 353 7.24 20.81 7.12
C LEU A 353 6.25 21.76 7.80
N THR A 354 5.79 22.76 7.04
CA THR A 354 4.65 23.62 7.40
C THR A 354 3.47 23.34 6.47
N ARG A 355 2.38 24.11 6.57
CA ARG A 355 1.14 23.82 5.84
C ARG A 355 1.26 23.91 4.31
N GLY A 356 0.56 23.03 3.60
CA GLY A 356 0.46 23.08 2.13
C GLY A 356 1.76 22.76 1.40
N THR A 357 2.67 22.02 2.04
CA THR A 357 4.00 21.73 1.50
C THR A 357 4.06 20.35 0.85
N ALA A 358 5.06 20.16 -0.01
CA ALA A 358 5.30 18.86 -0.62
C ALA A 358 6.79 18.52 -0.69
N VAL A 359 7.11 17.23 -0.58
CA VAL A 359 8.44 16.68 -0.78
C VAL A 359 8.30 15.52 -1.75
N VAL A 360 8.83 15.68 -2.96
CA VAL A 360 8.62 14.73 -4.05
C VAL A 360 9.91 14.37 -4.76
N GLY A 361 10.17 13.08 -4.96
CA GLY A 361 11.22 12.61 -5.85
C GLY A 361 12.64 12.75 -5.32
N LEU A 362 12.84 12.72 -4.00
CA LEU A 362 14.15 12.86 -3.34
C LEU A 362 14.61 11.56 -2.68
N THR A 363 15.92 11.35 -2.63
CA THR A 363 16.54 10.29 -1.82
C THR A 363 17.16 10.90 -0.57
N PHE A 364 16.63 10.56 0.60
CA PHE A 364 17.24 10.88 1.90
C PHE A 364 18.20 9.77 2.28
N TYR A 365 19.45 10.10 2.51
CA TYR A 365 20.48 9.14 2.86
C TYR A 365 21.22 9.59 4.13
N TYR A 366 21.33 8.70 5.12
CA TYR A 366 22.13 8.92 6.32
C TYR A 366 23.45 8.13 6.19
N PRO A 367 24.51 8.73 5.62
CA PRO A 367 25.79 8.06 5.40
C PRO A 367 26.51 7.66 6.70
N ASP A 368 26.33 8.44 7.76
CA ASP A 368 27.01 8.24 9.05
C ASP A 368 26.20 7.37 10.02
N GLN A 369 25.09 6.78 9.56
CA GLN A 369 24.31 5.87 10.39
C GLN A 369 25.10 4.60 10.68
N VAL A 370 25.22 4.27 11.97
CA VAL A 370 25.80 3.01 12.40
C VAL A 370 24.77 1.91 12.14
N THR A 371 25.06 1.03 11.20
CA THR A 371 24.23 -0.13 10.84
C THR A 371 24.65 -1.40 11.59
N THR A 372 25.11 -1.26 12.83
CA THR A 372 25.32 -2.39 13.76
C THR A 372 24.24 -2.39 14.84
N SER A 373 24.04 -3.49 15.56
CA SER A 373 23.03 -3.59 16.62
C SER A 373 23.58 -3.12 17.99
N PRO A 374 23.00 -2.11 18.66
CA PRO A 374 21.91 -1.24 18.20
C PRO A 374 22.40 -0.08 17.30
N PRO A 375 21.58 0.39 16.35
CA PRO A 375 21.92 1.53 15.50
C PRO A 375 21.93 2.84 16.29
N THR A 376 22.54 3.88 15.72
CA THR A 376 22.55 5.19 16.36
C THR A 376 21.19 5.87 16.21
N VAL A 377 20.70 6.45 17.30
CA VAL A 377 19.47 7.24 17.31
C VAL A 377 19.74 8.57 16.62
N TYR A 378 19.00 8.85 15.55
CA TYR A 378 18.99 10.14 14.86
C TYR A 378 17.60 10.78 14.99
N PRO A 379 17.52 12.13 14.96
CA PRO A 379 16.25 12.84 14.78
C PRO A 379 15.51 12.38 13.52
N THR A 380 14.21 12.66 13.50
CA THR A 380 13.33 12.36 12.37
C THR A 380 13.82 13.01 11.08
N THR A 381 13.73 12.30 9.95
CA THR A 381 14.07 12.89 8.64
C THR A 381 13.07 13.96 8.24
N ILE A 382 11.78 13.62 8.17
CA ILE A 382 10.72 14.58 7.87
C ILE A 382 9.78 14.69 9.07
N LEU A 383 9.82 15.84 9.73
CA LEU A 383 8.86 16.19 10.78
C LEU A 383 7.78 17.09 10.21
N TYR A 384 6.53 16.70 10.35
CA TYR A 384 5.40 17.59 10.17
C TYR A 384 4.80 17.95 11.53
N ASP A 385 5.21 19.10 12.07
CA ASP A 385 4.74 19.65 13.33
C ASP A 385 3.91 20.92 13.08
N PHE A 386 2.64 20.87 13.52
CA PHE A 386 1.69 21.95 13.32
C PHE A 386 1.99 23.19 14.18
N THR A 387 2.75 23.03 15.27
CA THR A 387 3.10 24.12 16.18
C THR A 387 4.19 25.04 15.61
N ILE A 388 4.90 24.59 14.57
CA ILE A 388 5.91 25.39 13.86
C ILE A 388 5.24 26.51 13.04
N ASP A 389 3.94 26.43 12.80
CA ASP A 389 3.20 27.40 12.00
C ASP A 389 2.72 28.60 12.83
N THR A 390 3.33 29.77 12.59
CA THR A 390 3.16 30.98 13.41
C THR A 390 2.09 31.95 12.89
N ASP A 391 1.40 31.65 11.78
CA ASP A 391 0.53 32.63 11.09
C ASP A 391 -0.87 32.84 11.73
N GLY A 392 -1.23 32.05 12.75
CA GLY A 392 -2.51 32.16 13.48
C GLY A 392 -3.77 31.86 12.66
N SER A 393 -3.65 31.32 11.44
CA SER A 393 -4.77 30.98 10.54
C SER A 393 -5.28 29.56 10.75
N ASN A 394 -6.61 29.38 10.67
CA ASN A 394 -7.32 28.10 10.84
C ASN A 394 -6.92 27.03 9.79
N ASN A 395 -5.94 26.20 10.16
CA ASN A 395 -5.61 24.81 9.84
C ASN A 395 -6.09 24.17 8.49
N ILE A 396 -5.29 24.30 7.42
CA ILE A 396 -5.36 23.40 6.25
C ILE A 396 -4.15 22.45 6.25
N GLN A 397 -4.38 21.13 6.34
CA GLN A 397 -3.38 20.06 6.41
C GLN A 397 -3.26 19.36 5.05
N ASN A 398 -2.58 20.00 4.09
CA ASN A 398 -2.36 19.43 2.75
C ASN A 398 -0.87 19.22 2.52
N VAL A 399 -0.30 18.22 3.19
CA VAL A 399 1.09 17.84 2.98
C VAL A 399 1.16 16.61 2.07
N ARG A 400 2.11 16.61 1.13
CA ARG A 400 2.37 15.46 0.27
C ARG A 400 3.83 15.04 0.34
N ILE A 401 4.07 13.81 0.76
CA ILE A 401 5.39 13.16 0.78
C ILE A 401 5.30 11.99 -0.19
N ALA A 402 5.87 12.12 -1.39
CA ALA A 402 5.67 11.10 -2.43
C ALA A 402 6.90 10.79 -3.27
N HIS A 403 7.03 9.55 -3.73
CA HIS A 403 8.12 9.11 -4.61
C HIS A 403 9.52 9.35 -4.04
N ASN A 404 9.66 9.32 -2.72
CA ASN A 404 10.96 9.48 -2.05
C ASN A 404 11.56 8.13 -1.67
N ALA A 405 12.88 8.10 -1.44
CA ALA A 405 13.57 7.00 -0.78
C ALA A 405 14.16 7.44 0.55
N PHE A 406 14.00 6.62 1.58
CA PHE A 406 14.48 6.84 2.93
C PHE A 406 15.52 5.79 3.28
N VAL A 407 16.81 6.12 3.12
CA VAL A 407 17.94 5.20 3.27
C VAL A 407 18.69 5.45 4.58
N ASN A 408 18.66 4.46 5.47
CA ASN A 408 19.27 4.46 6.80
C ASN A 408 18.72 5.46 7.86
N PRO A 409 17.56 6.14 7.73
CA PRO A 409 17.09 6.97 8.83
C PRO A 409 16.69 6.11 10.04
N TYR A 410 16.90 6.63 11.25
CA TYR A 410 16.36 5.99 12.44
C TYR A 410 14.82 6.08 12.45
N ILE A 411 14.28 7.29 12.21
CA ILE A 411 12.86 7.57 11.99
C ILE A 411 12.72 8.31 10.65
N ALA A 412 11.91 7.81 9.72
CA ALA A 412 11.74 8.46 8.41
C ALA A 412 10.75 9.63 8.47
N ILE A 413 9.51 9.41 8.94
CA ILE A 413 8.48 10.46 8.96
C ILE A 413 7.80 10.48 10.33
N ASP A 414 7.60 11.68 10.87
CA ASP A 414 6.77 11.92 12.06
C ASP A 414 5.71 12.99 11.72
N VAL A 415 4.44 12.65 11.91
CA VAL A 415 3.29 13.52 11.67
C VAL A 415 2.62 13.82 13.00
N GLY A 416 2.77 15.06 13.48
CA GLY A 416 2.18 15.55 14.71
C GLY A 416 3.18 16.12 15.73
N PRO A 417 2.68 16.79 16.80
CA PRO A 417 1.29 16.85 17.24
C PRO A 417 0.53 18.07 16.69
N ASN A 418 -0.81 18.01 16.65
CA ASN A 418 -1.61 19.20 16.37
C ASN A 418 -1.51 20.22 17.51
N GLY A 419 -1.34 21.49 17.16
CA GLY A 419 -1.70 22.57 18.10
C GLY A 419 -3.22 22.61 18.33
N PRO A 420 -3.71 23.28 19.39
CA PRO A 420 -5.15 23.43 19.64
C PRO A 420 -5.84 24.18 18.50
N GLY A 421 -6.72 23.51 17.73
CA GLY A 421 -7.52 24.15 16.66
C GLY A 421 -8.34 23.15 15.81
N THR A 422 -9.28 23.65 15.00
CA THR A 422 -10.08 22.83 14.07
C THR A 422 -9.36 22.66 12.74
N SER A 423 -8.93 21.45 12.38
CA SER A 423 -8.18 21.18 11.15
C SER A 423 -9.04 20.66 9.99
N GLN A 424 -8.81 21.19 8.79
CA GLN A 424 -9.35 20.72 7.51
C GLN A 424 -8.17 20.25 6.63
N GLY A 425 -8.36 19.26 5.74
CA GLY A 425 -7.31 18.82 4.80
C GLY A 425 -7.09 17.31 4.79
N SER A 426 -6.14 16.87 3.97
CA SER A 426 -5.73 15.47 3.86
C SER A 426 -4.25 15.39 3.54
N SER A 427 -3.48 14.69 4.38
CA SER A 427 -2.04 14.49 4.14
C SER A 427 -1.80 13.14 3.48
N GLN A 428 -0.86 13.13 2.53
CA GLN A 428 -0.59 12.03 1.62
C GLN A 428 0.87 11.57 1.75
N ILE A 429 1.05 10.28 2.01
CA ILE A 429 2.35 9.60 2.04
C ILE A 429 2.25 8.45 1.03
N ASP A 430 2.68 8.70 -0.21
CA ASP A 430 2.41 7.77 -1.32
C ASP A 430 3.66 7.40 -2.14
N HIS A 431 3.76 6.13 -2.54
CA HIS A 431 4.82 5.66 -3.46
C HIS A 431 6.25 5.88 -2.97
N ASN A 432 6.48 5.89 -1.66
CA ASN A 432 7.82 6.01 -1.09
C ASN A 432 8.46 4.63 -0.86
N LEU A 433 9.79 4.61 -0.85
CA LEU A 433 10.63 3.47 -0.50
C LEU A 433 11.26 3.69 0.87
N PHE A 434 10.93 2.84 1.83
CA PHE A 434 11.40 2.92 3.19
C PHE A 434 12.43 1.83 3.49
N TYR A 435 13.64 2.29 3.83
CA TYR A 435 14.73 1.54 4.42
C TYR A 435 15.09 2.19 5.77
N SER A 436 14.05 2.56 6.53
CA SER A 436 14.17 3.12 7.88
C SER A 436 14.44 2.01 8.90
N LEU A 437 15.24 2.31 9.92
CA LEU A 437 15.68 1.33 10.90
C LEU A 437 14.64 1.11 12.01
N SER A 438 14.27 2.18 12.73
CA SER A 438 13.39 2.08 13.91
C SER A 438 11.93 2.30 13.57
N ARG A 439 11.60 3.41 12.90
CA ARG A 439 10.22 3.79 12.55
C ARG A 439 10.13 4.27 11.10
N GLY A 440 9.16 3.74 10.37
CA GLY A 440 8.77 4.28 9.07
C GLY A 440 7.99 5.58 9.22
N VAL A 441 6.76 5.49 9.72
CA VAL A 441 5.87 6.64 9.92
C VAL A 441 5.34 6.63 11.36
N ILE A 442 5.43 7.78 12.04
CA ILE A 442 4.76 8.02 13.32
C ILE A 442 3.57 8.94 13.06
N ILE A 443 2.41 8.60 13.66
CA ILE A 443 1.20 9.41 13.62
C ILE A 443 0.80 9.72 15.06
N ARG A 444 0.74 11.00 15.41
CA ARG A 444 0.36 11.44 16.76
C ARG A 444 -0.46 12.71 16.74
N ASP A 445 -1.53 12.72 17.51
CA ASP A 445 -2.42 13.87 17.69
C ASP A 445 -2.83 14.50 16.36
N THR A 446 -3.39 13.69 15.44
CA THR A 446 -3.86 14.15 14.11
C THR A 446 -5.36 14.43 14.10
N LEU A 447 -5.78 15.57 13.55
CA LEU A 447 -7.19 16.00 13.46
C LEU A 447 -7.79 15.84 12.05
N THR A 448 -7.01 15.33 11.09
CA THR A 448 -7.46 15.08 9.72
C THR A 448 -7.03 13.69 9.26
N PRO A 449 -7.71 13.11 8.25
CA PRO A 449 -7.33 11.82 7.70
C PRO A 449 -5.91 11.83 7.08
N ILE A 450 -5.14 10.80 7.40
CA ILE A 450 -3.83 10.53 6.79
C ILE A 450 -3.96 9.37 5.80
N PHE A 451 -3.46 9.59 4.58
CA PHE A 451 -3.45 8.60 3.50
C PHE A 451 -2.03 8.07 3.31
N ILE A 452 -1.84 6.77 3.49
CA ILE A 452 -0.55 6.09 3.37
C ILE A 452 -0.71 4.95 2.36
N ASN A 453 -0.38 5.19 1.09
CA ASN A 453 -0.69 4.23 0.03
C ASN A 453 0.47 3.90 -0.90
N HIS A 454 0.50 2.66 -1.37
CA HIS A 454 1.43 2.18 -2.40
C HIS A 454 2.91 2.37 -2.04
N ASN A 455 3.24 2.40 -0.76
CA ASN A 455 4.63 2.48 -0.29
C ASN A 455 5.22 1.09 -0.11
N VAL A 456 6.55 1.02 -0.11
CA VAL A 456 7.31 -0.22 0.12
C VAL A 456 8.21 -0.04 1.33
N TRP A 457 8.08 -0.93 2.32
CA TRP A 457 9.01 -1.05 3.43
C TRP A 457 9.77 -2.35 3.31
N SER A 458 11.10 -2.26 3.23
CA SER A 458 11.91 -3.46 3.08
C SER A 458 13.32 -3.21 3.56
N PRO A 459 13.86 -4.01 4.50
CA PRO A 459 15.27 -3.97 4.85
C PRO A 459 16.15 -4.70 3.82
N SER A 460 15.61 -5.07 2.66
CA SER A 460 16.34 -5.78 1.59
C SER A 460 17.50 -4.98 0.98
N LEU A 461 17.69 -3.71 1.36
CA LEU A 461 18.88 -2.96 0.98
C LEU A 461 20.16 -3.55 1.60
N TRP A 462 20.05 -4.19 2.77
CA TRP A 462 21.19 -4.75 3.49
C TRP A 462 21.34 -6.26 3.21
N VAL A 463 21.35 -6.70 1.94
CA VAL A 463 21.31 -8.15 1.56
C VAL A 463 22.57 -8.97 1.82
N ASP A 464 23.73 -8.35 2.08
CA ASP A 464 24.97 -9.09 2.32
C ASP A 464 25.11 -9.56 3.78
N SER A 465 26.15 -10.34 4.07
CA SER A 465 26.44 -10.83 5.42
C SER A 465 26.82 -9.73 6.40
N SER A 466 27.29 -8.57 5.93
CA SER A 466 27.59 -7.41 6.78
C SER A 466 26.32 -6.72 7.28
N GLY A 467 25.22 -6.84 6.53
CA GLY A 467 23.89 -6.34 6.86
C GLY A 467 23.08 -7.20 7.84
N GLN A 468 23.49 -8.43 8.15
CA GLN A 468 22.65 -9.35 8.92
C GLN A 468 22.30 -8.82 10.33
N ALA A 469 23.27 -8.21 11.02
CA ALA A 469 23.05 -7.70 12.37
C ALA A 469 22.01 -6.57 12.40
N ILE A 470 21.97 -5.72 11.38
CA ILE A 470 20.96 -4.66 11.31
C ILE A 470 19.60 -5.19 10.86
N ARG A 471 19.56 -6.14 9.92
CA ARG A 471 18.30 -6.78 9.53
C ARG A 471 17.63 -7.48 10.73
N GLN A 472 18.40 -8.22 11.53
CA GLN A 472 17.90 -8.80 12.77
C GLN A 472 17.42 -7.73 13.75
N TRP A 473 18.16 -6.64 13.93
CA TRP A 473 17.71 -5.56 14.82
C TRP A 473 16.38 -4.95 14.35
N ILE A 474 16.18 -4.78 13.04
CA ILE A 474 14.93 -4.29 12.44
C ILE A 474 13.80 -5.32 12.58
N SER A 475 14.07 -6.62 12.38
CA SER A 475 13.06 -7.67 12.57
C SER A 475 12.66 -7.82 14.04
N ASP A 476 13.54 -7.48 14.98
CA ASP A 476 13.28 -7.49 16.41
C ASP A 476 12.60 -6.20 16.92
N ASN A 477 12.89 -5.02 16.34
CA ASN A 477 12.54 -3.71 16.93
C ASN A 477 11.83 -2.73 15.99
N GLY A 478 11.94 -2.94 14.68
CA GLY A 478 11.45 -2.03 13.66
C GLY A 478 9.93 -2.01 13.56
N VAL A 479 9.38 -0.82 13.29
CA VAL A 479 7.94 -0.60 13.11
C VAL A 479 7.70 0.15 11.81
N VAL A 480 6.75 -0.32 11.00
CA VAL A 480 6.34 0.35 9.76
C VAL A 480 5.55 1.62 10.07
N VAL A 481 4.44 1.49 10.82
CA VAL A 481 3.61 2.62 11.27
C VAL A 481 3.35 2.52 12.77
N GLU A 482 3.71 3.56 13.51
CA GLU A 482 3.33 3.74 14.90
C GLU A 482 2.19 4.76 14.99
N TYR A 483 1.00 4.28 15.37
CA TYR A 483 -0.20 5.09 15.57
C TYR A 483 -0.39 5.36 17.05
N ILE A 484 -0.16 6.60 17.46
CA ILE A 484 -0.25 7.04 18.86
C ILE A 484 -1.62 7.66 19.13
N ASP A 485 -2.06 8.60 18.29
CA ASP A 485 -3.41 9.19 18.38
C ASP A 485 -3.76 9.92 17.09
N GLY A 486 -5.04 9.96 16.73
CA GLY A 486 -5.48 10.64 15.51
C GLY A 486 -6.92 10.35 15.12
N ASP A 487 -7.41 11.05 14.10
CA ASP A 487 -8.76 10.83 13.55
C ASP A 487 -8.82 9.54 12.70
N ALA A 488 -8.49 9.63 11.40
CA ALA A 488 -8.62 8.53 10.46
C ALA A 488 -7.32 8.21 9.73
N MET A 489 -7.10 6.93 9.42
CA MET A 489 -6.01 6.50 8.54
C MET A 489 -6.54 5.62 7.41
N THR A 490 -6.05 5.90 6.21
CA THR A 490 -6.18 5.01 5.06
C THR A 490 -4.81 4.40 4.76
N PHE A 491 -4.76 3.07 4.71
CA PHE A 491 -3.53 2.30 4.49
C PHE A 491 -3.78 1.27 3.38
N ILE A 492 -3.48 1.65 2.13
CA ILE A 492 -3.89 0.88 0.93
C ILE A 492 -2.73 0.49 0.04
N GLY A 493 -2.72 -0.77 -0.40
CA GLY A 493 -1.83 -1.23 -1.47
C GLY A 493 -0.33 -1.17 -1.12
N ASN A 494 0.00 -1.14 0.16
CA ASN A 494 1.38 -1.10 0.63
C ASN A 494 2.02 -2.50 0.65
N ASN A 495 3.35 -2.55 0.54
CA ASN A 495 4.13 -3.77 0.65
C ASN A 495 5.12 -3.67 1.82
N LEU A 496 4.97 -4.54 2.81
CA LEU A 496 5.73 -4.56 4.05
C LEU A 496 6.46 -5.90 4.21
N GLY A 497 7.73 -5.86 4.57
CA GLY A 497 8.44 -7.06 5.02
C GLY A 497 9.74 -6.76 5.75
N GLY A 498 10.14 -7.68 6.64
CA GLY A 498 11.38 -7.64 7.41
C GLY A 498 11.38 -6.74 8.65
N TYR A 499 10.20 -6.34 9.14
CA TYR A 499 10.03 -5.53 10.35
C TYR A 499 9.35 -6.34 11.46
N ASN A 500 9.53 -5.95 12.72
CA ASN A 500 8.82 -6.60 13.83
C ASN A 500 7.32 -6.31 13.77
N GLN A 501 6.98 -5.02 13.66
CA GLN A 501 5.60 -4.53 13.68
C GLN A 501 5.25 -3.88 12.33
N GLY A 502 4.06 -4.16 11.82
CA GLY A 502 3.47 -3.42 10.71
C GLY A 502 2.86 -2.13 11.26
N ILE A 503 1.56 -2.16 11.56
CA ILE A 503 0.85 -1.07 12.23
C ILE A 503 0.69 -1.42 13.70
N ILE A 504 1.22 -0.58 14.60
CA ILE A 504 0.99 -0.68 16.04
C ILE A 504 0.19 0.51 16.55
N TYR A 505 -0.90 0.23 17.27
CA TYR A 505 -1.68 1.22 18.01
C TYR A 505 -1.23 1.19 19.47
N THR A 506 -0.54 2.24 19.92
CA THR A 506 0.11 2.29 21.25
C THR A 506 -0.75 2.97 22.30
N THR A 507 -1.40 4.08 21.96
CA THR A 507 -2.33 4.82 22.83
C THR A 507 -3.49 5.40 22.00
N GLY A 508 -4.37 6.21 22.61
CA GLY A 508 -5.33 7.03 21.87
C GLY A 508 -6.54 6.29 21.28
N THR A 509 -7.34 7.03 20.51
CA THR A 509 -8.55 6.48 19.86
C THR A 509 -8.32 6.43 18.36
N ALA A 510 -8.56 5.29 17.73
CA ALA A 510 -8.52 5.15 16.28
C ALA A 510 -9.96 5.13 15.75
N THR A 511 -10.48 6.29 15.31
CA THR A 511 -11.92 6.46 15.03
C THR A 511 -12.34 5.70 13.76
N GLN A 512 -11.59 5.85 12.66
CA GLN A 512 -11.85 5.18 11.38
C GLN A 512 -10.53 4.74 10.70
N GLN A 513 -10.35 3.43 10.54
CA GLN A 513 -9.14 2.83 10.01
C GLN A 513 -9.49 1.94 8.81
N HIS A 514 -8.96 2.28 7.63
CA HIS A 514 -9.18 1.52 6.40
C HIS A 514 -7.85 0.87 5.95
N ILE A 515 -7.72 -0.43 6.17
CA ILE A 515 -6.50 -1.20 5.87
C ILE A 515 -6.85 -2.17 4.74
N VAL A 516 -6.49 -1.83 3.49
CA VAL A 516 -7.01 -2.52 2.31
C VAL A 516 -5.92 -2.95 1.32
N GLY A 517 -5.93 -4.21 0.91
CA GLY A 517 -5.12 -4.67 -0.23
C GLY A 517 -3.61 -4.61 0.00
N ASN A 518 -3.14 -4.66 1.25
CA ASN A 518 -1.72 -4.62 1.57
C ASN A 518 -1.10 -6.03 1.54
N ALA A 519 0.19 -6.10 1.18
CA ALA A 519 1.00 -7.29 1.33
C ALA A 519 1.90 -7.14 2.55
N MET A 520 1.73 -7.99 3.56
CA MET A 520 2.48 -7.97 4.81
C MET A 520 3.17 -9.33 5.00
N ASP A 521 4.35 -9.48 4.41
CA ASP A 521 5.11 -10.73 4.34
C ASP A 521 6.44 -10.63 5.09
N GLY A 522 6.66 -11.49 6.08
CA GLY A 522 7.84 -11.43 6.93
C GLY A 522 7.78 -10.28 7.94
N VAL A 523 6.58 -10.01 8.47
CA VAL A 523 6.36 -9.10 9.60
C VAL A 523 5.77 -9.90 10.75
N CYS A 524 6.39 -9.88 11.94
CA CYS A 524 5.96 -10.76 13.03
C CYS A 524 4.60 -10.35 13.62
N PHE A 525 4.34 -9.05 13.72
CA PHE A 525 3.07 -8.46 14.17
C PHE A 525 2.57 -7.41 13.16
N PRO A 526 1.99 -7.84 12.03
CA PRO A 526 1.52 -6.95 10.98
C PRO A 526 0.51 -5.90 11.45
N ILE A 527 -0.44 -6.27 12.32
CA ILE A 527 -1.36 -5.34 12.96
C ILE A 527 -1.45 -5.68 14.44
N SER A 528 -1.12 -4.73 15.30
CA SER A 528 -1.21 -4.90 16.75
C SER A 528 -1.80 -3.68 17.45
N ALA A 529 -2.55 -3.90 18.51
CA ALA A 529 -2.97 -2.85 19.44
C ALA A 529 -2.69 -3.32 20.88
N ALA A 530 -1.94 -2.51 21.62
CA ALA A 530 -1.54 -2.80 23.00
C ALA A 530 -1.54 -1.51 23.84
N GLY A 531 -1.85 -1.60 25.14
CA GLY A 531 -1.59 -0.50 26.08
C GLY A 531 -2.64 0.62 26.14
N GLY A 532 -3.90 0.32 25.78
CA GLY A 532 -5.02 1.24 25.94
C GLY A 532 -5.51 1.94 24.67
N GLY A 533 -4.87 1.69 23.52
CA GLY A 533 -5.40 2.08 22.21
C GLY A 533 -6.82 1.53 21.98
N THR A 534 -7.70 2.34 21.38
CA THR A 534 -9.14 2.02 21.22
C THR A 534 -9.55 2.12 19.75
N PRO A 535 -9.59 1.01 19.00
CA PRO A 535 -10.18 0.97 17.67
C PRO A 535 -11.70 1.14 17.75
N GLN A 536 -12.23 2.31 17.39
CA GLN A 536 -13.69 2.51 17.31
C GLN A 536 -14.25 1.99 15.98
N GLY A 537 -13.52 2.15 14.88
CA GLY A 537 -13.92 1.67 13.56
C GLY A 537 -12.73 1.18 12.76
N MET A 538 -12.69 -0.11 12.44
CA MET A 538 -11.61 -0.69 11.65
C MET A 538 -12.12 -1.65 10.59
N GLU A 539 -11.67 -1.43 9.35
CA GLU A 539 -11.96 -2.27 8.19
C GLU A 539 -10.65 -2.82 7.64
N ILE A 540 -10.46 -4.12 7.78
CA ILE A 540 -9.29 -4.87 7.31
C ILE A 540 -9.77 -5.75 6.15
N THR A 541 -9.49 -5.32 4.91
CA THR A 541 -10.07 -5.96 3.72
C THR A 541 -9.04 -6.33 2.67
N GLY A 542 -9.09 -7.57 2.15
CA GLY A 542 -8.30 -7.96 0.98
C GLY A 542 -6.78 -7.96 1.18
N ASN A 543 -6.30 -7.98 2.42
CA ASN A 543 -4.86 -8.00 2.73
C ASN A 543 -4.30 -9.42 2.67
N PHE A 544 -2.99 -9.51 2.43
CA PHE A 544 -2.20 -10.72 2.56
C PHE A 544 -1.32 -10.64 3.80
N PHE A 545 -1.43 -11.62 4.69
CA PHE A 545 -0.64 -11.73 5.92
C PHE A 545 0.19 -13.01 5.92
N ALA A 546 1.50 -12.91 6.08
CA ALA A 546 2.40 -14.03 6.35
C ALA A 546 3.27 -13.69 7.57
N ALA A 547 2.72 -13.89 8.77
CA ALA A 547 3.34 -13.38 9.99
C ALA A 547 4.45 -14.30 10.50
N HIS A 548 5.69 -13.87 10.30
CA HIS A 548 6.90 -14.54 10.73
C HIS A 548 8.06 -13.55 10.78
N ASP A 549 9.09 -13.88 11.56
CA ASP A 549 10.38 -13.21 11.46
C ASP A 549 11.24 -13.93 10.40
N PRO A 550 11.66 -13.24 9.32
CA PRO A 550 12.52 -13.80 8.28
C PRO A 550 13.99 -13.99 8.72
N GLU A 551 14.47 -13.28 9.76
CA GLU A 551 15.84 -13.38 10.27
C GLU A 551 15.94 -14.33 11.48
N ASP A 552 14.92 -14.40 12.35
CA ASP A 552 14.85 -15.37 13.44
C ASP A 552 13.80 -16.46 13.19
N VAL A 553 14.26 -17.64 12.75
CA VAL A 553 13.37 -18.79 12.52
C VAL A 553 12.77 -19.41 13.78
N THR A 554 13.31 -19.06 14.96
CA THR A 554 12.91 -19.61 16.25
C THR A 554 11.87 -18.76 16.97
N GLN A 555 11.54 -17.58 16.44
CA GLN A 555 10.43 -16.78 16.95
C GLN A 555 9.09 -17.38 16.51
N LEU A 556 8.38 -17.99 17.46
CA LEU A 556 7.15 -18.76 17.23
C LEU A 556 5.88 -18.04 17.70
N ASN A 557 6.01 -16.86 18.32
CA ASN A 557 4.89 -16.10 18.90
C ASN A 557 4.31 -15.01 17.96
N CYS A 558 4.66 -15.01 16.68
CA CYS A 558 4.16 -14.03 15.71
C CYS A 558 2.65 -14.15 15.50
N VAL A 559 1.96 -13.01 15.41
CA VAL A 559 0.50 -12.94 15.27
C VAL A 559 0.11 -11.94 14.19
N ALA A 560 -0.70 -12.36 13.20
CA ALA A 560 -1.06 -11.50 12.07
C ALA A 560 -1.89 -10.27 12.50
N ILE A 561 -2.89 -10.49 13.37
CA ILE A 561 -3.72 -9.43 13.98
C ILE A 561 -3.82 -9.71 15.47
N GLN A 562 -3.27 -8.81 16.29
CA GLN A 562 -3.28 -8.94 17.74
C GLN A 562 -3.92 -7.73 18.41
N PHE A 563 -5.02 -7.94 19.13
CA PHE A 563 -5.63 -6.93 19.97
C PHE A 563 -5.61 -7.40 21.42
N ALA A 564 -4.92 -6.64 22.28
CA ALA A 564 -4.76 -6.99 23.67
C ALA A 564 -4.93 -5.79 24.61
N ASN A 565 -5.70 -5.98 25.70
CA ASN A 565 -5.92 -4.97 26.74
C ASN A 565 -6.50 -3.64 26.20
N LEU A 566 -7.51 -3.73 25.35
CA LEU A 566 -8.23 -2.59 24.81
C LEU A 566 -9.22 -2.05 25.85
N THR A 567 -9.33 -0.73 25.90
CA THR A 567 -10.23 -0.04 26.86
C THR A 567 -11.63 0.18 26.29
N ALA A 568 -11.77 0.17 24.95
CA ALA A 568 -13.02 0.00 24.23
C ALA A 568 -12.78 -0.49 22.78
N ILE A 569 -13.80 -1.09 22.18
CA ILE A 569 -13.86 -1.41 20.75
C ILE A 569 -15.32 -1.22 20.33
N ALA A 570 -15.58 -0.46 19.27
CA ALA A 570 -16.96 -0.31 18.78
C ALA A 570 -17.26 -1.25 17.60
N LYS A 571 -16.42 -1.29 16.54
CA LYS A 571 -16.63 -2.16 15.39
C LYS A 571 -15.32 -2.53 14.66
N VAL A 572 -15.06 -3.82 14.51
CA VAL A 572 -13.96 -4.34 13.68
C VAL A 572 -14.52 -5.30 12.62
N THR A 573 -14.16 -5.07 11.36
CA THR A 573 -14.53 -5.94 10.23
C THR A 573 -13.26 -6.44 9.55
N ILE A 574 -13.09 -7.76 9.50
CA ILE A 574 -11.95 -8.46 8.89
C ILE A 574 -12.53 -9.31 7.76
N THR A 575 -12.41 -8.85 6.50
CA THR A 575 -13.09 -9.49 5.38
C THR A 575 -12.23 -9.72 4.14
N GLY A 576 -12.33 -10.90 3.52
CA GLY A 576 -11.66 -11.15 2.23
C GLY A 576 -10.13 -11.20 2.30
N ASN A 577 -9.53 -11.35 3.48
CA ASN A 577 -8.09 -11.41 3.66
C ASN A 577 -7.55 -12.83 3.44
N THR A 578 -6.29 -12.93 3.05
CA THR A 578 -5.54 -14.19 3.01
C THR A 578 -4.50 -14.19 4.13
N PHE A 579 -4.67 -15.08 5.09
CA PHE A 579 -3.69 -15.41 6.11
C PHE A 579 -2.92 -16.65 5.65
N ALA A 580 -1.71 -16.43 5.16
CA ALA A 580 -0.76 -17.48 4.81
C ALA A 580 -0.10 -18.06 6.09
N SER A 581 0.93 -18.88 5.91
CA SER A 581 1.59 -19.57 7.02
C SER A 581 2.18 -18.59 8.03
N THR A 582 1.62 -18.61 9.24
CA THR A 582 2.06 -17.80 10.38
C THR A 582 2.72 -18.70 11.42
N ARG A 583 3.80 -18.23 12.07
CA ARG A 583 4.50 -19.06 13.08
C ARG A 583 3.76 -19.20 14.42
N GLY A 584 2.96 -18.21 14.78
CA GLY A 584 2.00 -18.27 15.90
C GLY A 584 0.56 -18.34 15.41
N SER A 585 -0.30 -17.44 15.90
CA SER A 585 -1.74 -17.44 15.57
C SER A 585 -2.08 -16.42 14.47
N HIS A 586 -3.17 -16.60 13.71
CA HIS A 586 -3.55 -15.56 12.75
C HIS A 586 -4.20 -14.36 13.47
N ILE A 587 -5.23 -14.61 14.27
CA ILE A 587 -5.94 -13.55 14.99
C ILE A 587 -5.97 -13.89 16.48
N VAL A 588 -5.53 -12.96 17.31
CA VAL A 588 -5.61 -13.04 18.77
C VAL A 588 -6.33 -11.80 19.30
N LEU A 589 -7.43 -12.02 20.01
CA LEU A 589 -8.17 -10.98 20.72
C LEU A 589 -8.19 -11.35 22.20
N SER A 590 -7.58 -10.55 23.07
CA SER A 590 -7.47 -10.87 24.49
C SER A 590 -7.71 -9.66 25.41
N GLU A 591 -8.68 -9.72 26.32
CA GLU A 591 -9.02 -8.58 27.19
C GLU A 591 -8.86 -8.87 28.67
N THR A 592 -8.62 -7.82 29.46
CA THR A 592 -8.47 -7.93 30.92
C THR A 592 -9.69 -7.45 31.70
N THR A 593 -10.73 -6.90 31.04
CA THR A 593 -11.96 -6.43 31.72
C THR A 593 -13.24 -6.82 30.98
N ASP A 594 -14.25 -7.26 31.74
CA ASP A 594 -15.55 -7.77 31.24
C ASP A 594 -16.45 -6.69 30.57
N ALA A 595 -15.95 -5.48 30.31
CA ALA A 595 -16.78 -4.29 30.06
C ALA A 595 -16.89 -3.84 28.59
N VAL A 596 -16.14 -4.43 27.65
CA VAL A 596 -16.09 -3.95 26.26
C VAL A 596 -17.11 -4.67 25.37
N ALA A 597 -18.27 -4.05 25.15
CA ALA A 597 -19.24 -4.52 24.16
C ALA A 597 -18.78 -4.15 22.74
N ALA A 598 -18.20 -5.10 22.01
CA ALA A 598 -17.71 -4.89 20.65
C ALA A 598 -18.40 -5.82 19.64
N ARG A 599 -18.67 -5.31 18.44
CA ARG A 599 -19.09 -6.14 17.31
C ARG A 599 -17.87 -6.46 16.42
N ILE A 600 -17.54 -7.74 16.32
CA ILE A 600 -16.41 -8.22 15.53
C ILE A 600 -16.95 -9.14 14.43
N VAL A 601 -16.63 -8.82 13.17
CA VAL A 601 -17.04 -9.59 12.00
C VAL A 601 -15.79 -10.09 11.29
N ILE A 602 -15.60 -11.41 11.26
CA ILE A 602 -14.53 -12.10 10.54
C ILE A 602 -15.20 -12.91 9.43
N SER A 603 -15.12 -12.45 8.19
CA SER A 603 -15.86 -13.11 7.11
C SER A 603 -15.13 -13.25 5.79
N SER A 604 -15.42 -14.31 5.05
CA SER A 604 -14.86 -14.52 3.70
C SER A 604 -13.33 -14.50 3.66
N ASN A 605 -12.65 -14.82 4.76
CA ASN A 605 -11.19 -14.89 4.82
C ASN A 605 -10.71 -16.31 4.54
N LEU A 606 -9.44 -16.41 4.13
CA LEU A 606 -8.74 -17.64 3.85
C LEU A 606 -7.58 -17.79 4.84
N PHE A 607 -7.53 -18.89 5.60
CA PHE A 607 -6.52 -19.15 6.62
C PHE A 607 -5.73 -20.42 6.29
N PHE A 608 -4.40 -20.32 6.25
CA PHE A 608 -3.49 -21.43 5.97
C PHE A 608 -2.42 -21.56 7.05
N ASN A 609 -2.38 -22.71 7.73
CA ASN A 609 -1.27 -23.12 8.59
C ASN A 609 -0.85 -22.11 9.68
N ALA A 610 -1.69 -21.94 10.70
CA ALA A 610 -1.24 -21.34 11.96
C ALA A 610 -0.20 -22.24 12.64
N GLY A 611 0.69 -21.63 13.43
CA GLY A 611 1.66 -22.31 14.26
C GLY A 611 2.87 -22.88 13.52
N ASN A 612 3.09 -22.50 12.26
CA ASN A 612 4.09 -23.12 11.40
C ASN A 612 5.50 -23.09 12.05
N GLY A 613 6.21 -24.22 12.04
CA GLY A 613 7.54 -24.34 12.66
C GLY A 613 7.55 -24.78 14.13
N ASP A 614 6.49 -24.56 14.91
CA ASP A 614 6.44 -24.99 16.33
C ASP A 614 5.86 -26.40 16.54
N ALA A 615 6.67 -27.46 16.44
CA ALA A 615 6.17 -28.83 16.61
C ALA A 615 5.79 -29.18 18.06
N THR A 616 5.95 -28.27 19.02
CA THR A 616 5.83 -28.53 20.46
C THR A 616 4.63 -27.88 21.11
N SER A 617 4.14 -26.75 20.57
CA SER A 617 2.96 -26.06 21.07
C SER A 617 1.68 -26.61 20.45
N THR A 618 0.77 -27.07 21.31
CA THR A 618 -0.59 -27.46 20.92
C THR A 618 -1.54 -26.26 20.90
N ASP A 619 -1.08 -25.03 21.18
CA ASP A 619 -1.94 -23.87 21.43
C ASP A 619 -1.96 -22.80 20.33
N HIS A 620 -1.34 -23.04 19.19
CA HIS A 620 -1.44 -22.12 18.06
C HIS A 620 -2.81 -22.30 17.36
N ARG A 621 -3.49 -21.16 17.10
CA ARG A 621 -4.87 -21.12 16.60
C ARG A 621 -4.97 -20.23 15.39
N SER A 622 -5.89 -20.54 14.47
CA SER A 622 -6.22 -19.54 13.44
C SER A 622 -6.90 -18.32 14.09
N ILE A 623 -7.84 -18.55 15.01
CA ILE A 623 -8.47 -17.48 15.79
C ILE A 623 -8.48 -17.89 17.27
N LEU A 624 -7.92 -17.04 18.12
CA LEU A 624 -7.95 -17.16 19.58
C LEU A 624 -8.64 -15.95 20.19
N LEU A 625 -9.69 -16.20 20.97
CA LEU A 625 -10.40 -15.18 21.74
C LEU A 625 -10.30 -15.53 23.22
N ASP A 626 -9.67 -14.66 23.99
CA ASP A 626 -9.43 -14.86 25.42
C ASP A 626 -9.99 -13.71 26.27
N ALA A 627 -11.10 -13.93 26.98
CA ALA A 627 -11.84 -12.95 27.79
C ALA A 627 -12.49 -11.76 27.02
N GLY A 628 -13.74 -11.42 27.38
CA GLY A 628 -14.50 -10.27 26.86
C GLY A 628 -15.93 -10.56 26.38
N LEU A 629 -16.86 -9.60 26.54
CA LEU A 629 -18.28 -9.68 26.12
C LEU A 629 -18.49 -9.29 24.64
N TYR A 630 -18.01 -10.11 23.71
CA TYR A 630 -18.13 -9.83 22.26
C TYR A 630 -19.46 -10.26 21.64
N ASP A 631 -19.93 -9.49 20.65
CA ASP A 631 -20.84 -9.95 19.60
C ASP A 631 -20.00 -10.34 18.37
N LEU A 632 -19.64 -11.61 18.29
CA LEU A 632 -18.77 -12.17 17.27
C LEU A 632 -19.55 -12.83 16.14
N VAL A 633 -19.17 -12.51 14.91
CA VAL A 633 -19.61 -13.22 13.70
C VAL A 633 -18.39 -13.75 12.96
N VAL A 634 -18.28 -15.07 12.85
CA VAL A 634 -17.29 -15.77 12.02
C VAL A 634 -18.05 -16.46 10.89
N ALA A 635 -17.99 -15.90 9.68
CA ALA A 635 -18.86 -16.30 8.57
C ALA A 635 -18.13 -16.57 7.25
N ASN A 636 -18.45 -17.67 6.57
CA ASN A 636 -17.96 -17.96 5.21
C ASN A 636 -16.43 -17.96 5.07
N ASN A 637 -15.69 -18.26 6.14
CA ASN A 637 -14.24 -18.37 6.08
C ASN A 637 -13.81 -19.78 5.67
N MET A 638 -12.61 -19.89 5.13
CA MET A 638 -11.99 -21.16 4.76
C MET A 638 -10.71 -21.36 5.57
N PHE A 639 -10.61 -22.47 6.29
CA PHE A 639 -9.46 -22.82 7.13
C PHE A 639 -8.79 -24.09 6.60
N PHE A 640 -7.46 -24.05 6.43
CA PHE A 640 -6.66 -25.17 5.92
C PHE A 640 -5.42 -25.43 6.78
N ALA A 641 -5.13 -26.71 7.03
CA ALA A 641 -3.87 -27.16 7.65
C ALA A 641 -3.19 -28.25 6.82
N SER A 642 -1.88 -28.15 6.59
CA SER A 642 -1.15 -29.10 5.75
C SER A 642 -0.74 -30.40 6.46
N ASN A 643 -0.51 -30.39 7.78
CA ASN A 643 0.25 -31.47 8.42
C ASN A 643 0.22 -31.52 9.96
N ARG A 644 -0.62 -30.75 10.66
CA ARG A 644 -0.76 -30.87 12.12
C ARG A 644 -2.19 -31.15 12.56
N ASP A 645 -2.29 -32.20 13.35
CA ASP A 645 -3.50 -32.70 13.99
C ASP A 645 -3.96 -31.78 15.16
N ASP A 646 -3.08 -30.92 15.69
CA ASP A 646 -3.39 -30.08 16.88
C ASP A 646 -3.70 -28.60 16.56
N ASN A 647 -3.75 -28.24 15.28
CA ASN A 647 -4.09 -26.89 14.86
C ASN A 647 -5.61 -26.66 15.00
N ASN A 648 -6.04 -26.12 16.15
CA ASN A 648 -7.43 -25.71 16.32
C ASN A 648 -7.70 -24.43 15.52
N GLY A 649 -8.77 -24.42 14.73
CA GLY A 649 -9.13 -23.31 13.85
C GLY A 649 -9.69 -22.12 14.62
N LEU A 650 -10.39 -22.40 15.71
CA LEU A 650 -11.01 -21.39 16.53
C LEU A 650 -11.05 -21.90 17.98
N ARG A 651 -10.59 -21.05 18.91
CA ARG A 651 -10.76 -21.21 20.35
C ARG A 651 -11.43 -19.97 20.91
N ILE A 652 -12.54 -20.15 21.59
CA ILE A 652 -13.29 -19.08 22.26
C ILE A 652 -13.43 -19.45 23.73
N THR A 653 -12.83 -18.66 24.61
CA THR A 653 -12.96 -18.87 26.07
C THR A 653 -14.08 -18.01 26.69
N ASP A 654 -14.45 -16.90 26.04
CA ASP A 654 -15.47 -15.95 26.51
C ASP A 654 -16.19 -15.23 25.33
N GLY A 655 -17.42 -14.75 25.56
CA GLY A 655 -18.22 -14.01 24.56
C GLY A 655 -19.70 -13.85 24.94
N ARG A 656 -20.37 -12.80 24.47
CA ARG A 656 -21.82 -12.62 24.70
C ARG A 656 -22.66 -13.37 23.66
N THR A 657 -22.42 -13.08 22.39
CA THR A 657 -23.08 -13.74 21.25
C THR A 657 -22.03 -14.19 20.26
N VAL A 658 -22.00 -15.48 19.94
CA VAL A 658 -21.08 -16.07 18.97
C VAL A 658 -21.89 -16.69 17.84
N THR A 659 -21.69 -16.20 16.62
CA THR A 659 -22.26 -16.77 15.39
C THR A 659 -21.15 -17.34 14.52
N PHE A 660 -21.13 -18.66 14.34
CA PHE A 660 -20.21 -19.39 13.48
C PHE A 660 -21.00 -20.01 12.33
N THR A 661 -20.94 -19.40 11.13
CA THR A 661 -21.84 -19.76 10.02
C THR A 661 -21.17 -19.94 8.67
N GLY A 662 -21.52 -20.99 7.93
CA GLY A 662 -21.07 -21.18 6.54
C GLY A 662 -19.55 -21.37 6.36
N ASN A 663 -18.79 -21.66 7.42
CA ASN A 663 -17.35 -21.83 7.32
C ASN A 663 -16.97 -23.22 6.82
N PHE A 664 -15.82 -23.31 6.17
CA PHE A 664 -15.21 -24.58 5.72
C PHE A 664 -13.87 -24.80 6.43
N CYS A 665 -13.70 -25.95 7.07
CA CYS A 665 -12.46 -26.32 7.78
C CYS A 665 -11.92 -27.66 7.26
N ASP A 666 -10.73 -27.69 6.66
CA ASP A 666 -10.04 -28.94 6.28
C ASP A 666 -8.84 -29.19 7.20
N ARG A 667 -8.87 -30.34 7.88
CA ARG A 667 -7.89 -30.83 8.86
C ARG A 667 -7.70 -29.91 10.08
N ILE A 668 -8.76 -29.23 10.48
CA ILE A 668 -8.73 -28.24 11.55
C ILE A 668 -9.85 -28.53 12.54
N LYS A 669 -9.53 -28.45 13.84
CA LYS A 669 -10.46 -28.70 14.94
C LYS A 669 -11.14 -27.40 15.40
N LEU A 670 -12.47 -27.41 15.57
CA LEU A 670 -13.19 -26.35 16.27
C LEU A 670 -13.19 -26.65 17.78
N CYS A 671 -12.69 -25.73 18.61
CA CYS A 671 -12.69 -25.85 20.07
C CYS A 671 -13.49 -24.69 20.68
N LEU A 672 -14.58 -24.99 21.38
CA LEU A 672 -15.34 -23.98 22.12
C LEU A 672 -15.28 -24.37 23.59
N ASP A 673 -14.53 -23.60 24.40
CA ASP A 673 -14.28 -23.90 25.81
C ASP A 673 -14.83 -22.75 26.64
N SER A 674 -16.13 -22.70 26.92
CA SER A 674 -16.66 -21.55 27.68
C SER A 674 -17.81 -21.87 28.63
N ALA A 675 -17.69 -21.33 29.85
CA ALA A 675 -18.76 -21.22 30.83
C ALA A 675 -19.53 -19.88 30.74
N ALA A 676 -19.09 -18.95 29.87
CA ALA A 676 -19.56 -17.56 29.81
C ALA A 676 -20.31 -17.20 28.51
N VAL A 677 -20.26 -18.03 27.46
CA VAL A 677 -21.02 -17.80 26.22
C VAL A 677 -22.53 -17.86 26.46
N VAL A 678 -23.20 -16.71 26.28
CA VAL A 678 -24.66 -16.59 26.49
C VAL A 678 -25.43 -17.15 25.29
N ASN A 679 -25.10 -16.72 24.07
CA ASN A 679 -25.77 -17.17 22.85
C ASN A 679 -24.76 -17.74 21.84
N LEU A 680 -24.93 -19.00 21.45
CA LEU A 680 -24.06 -19.66 20.49
C LEU A 680 -24.89 -20.19 19.31
N VAL A 681 -24.59 -19.70 18.10
CA VAL A 681 -25.21 -20.13 16.85
C VAL A 681 -24.13 -20.73 15.94
N ILE A 682 -24.26 -22.03 15.65
CA ILE A 682 -23.38 -22.77 14.75
C ILE A 682 -24.24 -23.30 13.59
N THR A 683 -24.09 -22.77 12.38
CA THR A 683 -24.94 -23.21 11.27
C THR A 683 -24.28 -23.29 9.90
N GLY A 684 -24.62 -24.29 9.10
CA GLY A 684 -24.18 -24.37 7.70
C GLY A 684 -22.67 -24.60 7.51
N ASN A 685 -21.93 -25.00 8.55
CA ASN A 685 -20.49 -25.19 8.46
C ASN A 685 -20.15 -26.60 7.95
N GLN A 686 -18.96 -26.73 7.36
CA GLN A 686 -18.40 -28.00 6.90
C GLN A 686 -17.02 -28.17 7.51
N ALA A 687 -16.72 -29.32 8.12
CA ALA A 687 -15.35 -29.67 8.44
C ALA A 687 -14.98 -31.11 8.11
N ARG A 688 -13.71 -31.29 7.79
CA ARG A 688 -13.10 -32.58 7.51
C ARG A 688 -11.91 -32.80 8.45
N ALA A 689 -11.98 -33.81 9.32
CA ALA A 689 -10.88 -34.17 10.21
C ALA A 689 -9.96 -35.23 9.62
N THR A 690 -8.74 -35.29 10.16
CA THR A 690 -7.80 -36.40 9.98
C THR A 690 -8.19 -37.58 10.90
N PRO A 691 -7.70 -38.81 10.64
CA PRO A 691 -7.98 -39.97 11.49
C PRO A 691 -7.58 -39.80 12.97
N ALA A 692 -6.59 -38.95 13.25
CA ALA A 692 -6.02 -38.74 14.58
C ALA A 692 -6.79 -37.73 15.44
N THR A 693 -7.77 -37.00 14.88
CA THR A 693 -8.41 -35.86 15.54
C THR A 693 -9.93 -35.89 15.43
N SER A 694 -10.61 -35.28 16.40
CA SER A 694 -12.03 -34.93 16.27
C SER A 694 -12.15 -33.66 15.42
N ALA A 695 -13.08 -33.64 14.46
CA ALA A 695 -13.37 -32.45 13.64
C ALA A 695 -13.86 -31.27 14.50
N VAL A 696 -14.53 -31.56 15.60
CA VAL A 696 -15.13 -30.58 16.51
C VAL A 696 -15.05 -31.12 17.94
N SER A 697 -14.67 -30.28 18.89
CA SER A 697 -14.94 -30.47 20.32
C SER A 697 -15.65 -29.24 20.87
N ILE A 698 -16.80 -29.42 21.49
CA ILE A 698 -17.58 -28.35 22.11
C ILE A 698 -17.66 -28.69 23.60
N SER A 699 -17.04 -27.85 24.43
CA SER A 699 -17.08 -27.93 25.90
C SER A 699 -17.76 -26.66 26.42
N VAL A 700 -19.09 -26.66 26.47
CA VAL A 700 -19.87 -25.54 27.03
C VAL A 700 -20.29 -25.92 28.43
N VAL A 701 -19.76 -25.25 29.45
CA VAL A 701 -19.89 -25.72 30.85
C VAL A 701 -21.21 -25.32 31.51
N ALA A 702 -21.98 -24.37 30.97
CA ALA A 702 -23.42 -24.19 31.19
C ALA A 702 -23.87 -22.85 30.58
N PRO A 703 -24.65 -22.83 29.49
CA PRO A 703 -25.21 -21.57 29.01
C PRO A 703 -26.46 -21.23 29.83
N SER A 704 -26.52 -20.02 30.39
CA SER A 704 -27.79 -19.41 30.80
C SER A 704 -28.61 -18.87 29.60
N GLY A 705 -28.13 -19.08 28.36
CA GLY A 705 -28.79 -18.63 27.12
C GLY A 705 -28.91 -19.72 26.04
N THR A 706 -29.02 -19.34 24.76
CA THR A 706 -29.47 -20.23 23.67
C THR A 706 -28.32 -20.85 22.87
N LEU A 707 -28.31 -22.17 22.74
CA LEU A 707 -27.48 -22.92 21.77
C LEU A 707 -28.31 -23.28 20.53
N ARG A 708 -27.83 -22.95 19.33
CA ARG A 708 -28.41 -23.41 18.04
C ARG A 708 -27.33 -24.07 17.19
N ASN A 709 -27.51 -25.36 16.89
CA ASN A 709 -26.64 -26.12 15.99
C ASN A 709 -27.47 -26.70 14.83
N LEU A 710 -27.35 -26.14 13.62
CA LEU A 710 -28.22 -26.46 12.48
C LEU A 710 -27.44 -26.63 11.18
N ASN A 711 -27.72 -27.69 10.41
CA ASN A 711 -27.20 -27.89 9.05
C ASN A 711 -25.67 -27.90 8.94
N ASN A 712 -24.95 -28.42 9.94
CA ASN A 712 -23.49 -28.59 9.87
C ASN A 712 -23.12 -29.99 9.36
N ILE A 713 -22.03 -30.09 8.59
CA ILE A 713 -21.48 -31.35 8.06
C ILE A 713 -20.11 -31.58 8.70
N TRP A 714 -19.98 -32.63 9.51
CA TRP A 714 -18.73 -33.00 10.18
C TRP A 714 -18.25 -34.36 9.66
N ASP A 715 -17.27 -34.35 8.77
CA ASP A 715 -16.67 -35.55 8.19
C ASP A 715 -15.40 -35.94 8.96
N LYS A 716 -15.32 -37.20 9.40
CA LYS A 716 -14.09 -37.79 9.97
C LYS A 716 -13.54 -38.76 8.94
N SER A 717 -12.43 -38.40 8.30
CA SER A 717 -11.77 -39.32 7.37
C SER A 717 -11.09 -40.44 8.17
N GLY A 718 -11.73 -41.61 8.28
CA GLY A 718 -11.12 -42.85 8.79
C GLY A 718 -11.74 -43.46 10.06
N GLY A 719 -12.79 -44.27 9.89
CA GLY A 719 -12.87 -45.61 10.48
C GLY A 719 -13.19 -45.84 11.97
N ALA A 720 -13.28 -44.83 12.83
CA ALA A 720 -13.78 -45.01 14.20
C ALA A 720 -14.72 -43.86 14.54
N GLY A 721 -15.92 -44.20 15.00
CA GLY A 721 -17.06 -43.31 15.19
C GLY A 721 -16.71 -41.98 15.85
N VAL A 722 -17.55 -40.97 15.60
CA VAL A 722 -17.63 -39.81 16.48
C VAL A 722 -17.77 -40.37 17.90
N ASN A 723 -16.86 -40.02 18.82
CA ASN A 723 -17.05 -40.38 20.22
C ASN A 723 -18.44 -39.87 20.59
N SER A 724 -19.36 -40.78 20.89
CA SER A 724 -20.74 -40.42 21.24
C SER A 724 -20.76 -39.41 22.39
N ALA A 725 -19.74 -39.44 23.25
CA ALA A 725 -19.54 -38.48 24.35
C ALA A 725 -19.39 -37.00 23.91
N ASP A 726 -18.89 -36.70 22.71
CA ASP A 726 -18.72 -35.31 22.21
C ASP A 726 -19.94 -34.82 21.39
N LEU A 727 -20.91 -35.71 21.12
CA LEU A 727 -22.23 -35.38 20.56
C LEU A 727 -23.38 -35.63 21.55
N ASP A 728 -23.12 -36.27 22.70
CA ASP A 728 -24.15 -36.63 23.68
C ASP A 728 -24.70 -35.41 24.43
N ASP A 729 -24.04 -34.25 24.36
CA ASP A 729 -24.59 -32.97 24.84
C ASP A 729 -25.34 -32.17 23.74
N LEU A 730 -25.41 -32.72 22.52
CA LEU A 730 -26.16 -32.12 21.43
C LEU A 730 -27.63 -32.53 21.51
N THR A 731 -28.37 -31.85 22.40
CA THR A 731 -29.83 -31.85 22.41
C THR A 731 -30.37 -31.29 21.09
N VAL A 732 -30.46 -32.14 20.06
CA VAL A 732 -31.25 -31.87 18.87
C VAL A 732 -32.71 -31.93 19.28
N ALA A 733 -33.23 -30.79 19.75
CA ALA A 733 -34.65 -30.57 19.99
C ALA A 733 -35.43 -30.85 18.70
N GLY A 734 -35.99 -32.05 18.56
CA GLY A 734 -36.90 -32.36 17.46
C GLY A 734 -36.97 -33.82 17.00
N LYS A 735 -36.09 -34.72 17.44
CA LYS A 735 -36.26 -36.17 17.23
C LYS A 735 -36.20 -36.90 18.56
N MET A 736 -37.25 -37.64 18.90
CA MET A 736 -37.23 -38.55 20.05
C MET A 736 -36.22 -39.67 19.78
N LYS A 737 -35.06 -39.61 20.41
CA LYS A 737 -34.12 -40.75 20.47
C LYS A 737 -34.60 -41.66 21.59
N LEU A 738 -34.82 -42.94 21.28
CA LEU A 738 -35.04 -43.95 22.32
C LEU A 738 -33.71 -44.15 23.06
N ASN A 739 -33.73 -44.12 24.39
CA ASN A 739 -32.59 -44.58 25.19
C ASN A 739 -32.28 -46.04 24.84
N ASN A 740 -31.10 -46.55 25.24
CA ASN A 740 -30.89 -48.00 25.28
C ASN A 740 -32.06 -48.64 26.05
N GLN A 741 -32.51 -49.82 25.62
CA GLN A 741 -33.62 -50.54 26.27
C GLN A 741 -33.29 -50.75 27.75
N ILE A 742 -34.06 -50.13 28.65
CA ILE A 742 -33.86 -50.23 30.09
C ILE A 742 -34.76 -51.34 30.63
N THR A 743 -34.18 -52.29 31.36
CA THR A 743 -34.97 -53.28 32.09
C THR A 743 -35.81 -52.59 33.17
N LEU A 744 -37.13 -52.70 33.05
CA LEU A 744 -38.11 -52.25 34.02
C LEU A 744 -38.60 -53.46 34.82
N THR A 745 -38.00 -53.68 35.98
CA THR A 745 -38.48 -54.68 36.93
C THR A 745 -39.84 -54.24 37.46
N VAL A 746 -40.89 -55.03 37.20
CA VAL A 746 -42.26 -54.74 37.65
C VAL A 746 -42.53 -55.48 38.96
N ASP A 747 -41.95 -55.00 40.05
CA ASP A 747 -42.18 -55.52 41.41
C ASP A 747 -43.34 -54.80 42.14
N SER A 748 -43.95 -53.80 41.49
CA SER A 748 -45.07 -53.03 42.01
C SER A 748 -46.09 -52.71 40.91
N THR A 749 -47.29 -52.29 41.32
CA THR A 749 -48.35 -51.86 40.39
C THR A 749 -48.10 -50.46 39.81
N THR A 750 -47.01 -49.77 40.17
CA THR A 750 -46.72 -48.38 39.76
C THR A 750 -45.22 -48.13 39.48
N PRO A 751 -44.59 -48.86 38.54
CA PRO A 751 -43.16 -48.75 38.25
C PRO A 751 -42.72 -47.34 37.82
N SER A 752 -41.48 -46.97 38.12
CA SER A 752 -40.92 -45.65 37.82
C SER A 752 -40.32 -45.58 36.41
N VAL A 753 -40.59 -44.51 35.68
CA VAL A 753 -40.07 -44.25 34.32
C VAL A 753 -39.12 -43.05 34.24
N SER A 754 -38.62 -42.59 35.40
CA SER A 754 -37.63 -41.50 35.45
C SER A 754 -36.32 -41.81 34.72
N ALA A 755 -36.00 -43.09 34.51
CA ALA A 755 -34.74 -43.53 33.92
C ALA A 755 -34.68 -43.38 32.39
N GLY A 756 -35.81 -43.12 31.70
CA GLY A 756 -35.79 -42.98 30.25
C GLY A 756 -37.13 -43.06 29.55
N ASN A 757 -37.10 -43.42 28.26
CA ASN A 757 -38.26 -43.47 27.38
C ASN A 757 -38.39 -44.79 26.59
N TYR A 758 -37.50 -45.76 26.80
CA TYR A 758 -37.60 -47.10 26.22
C TYR A 758 -37.30 -48.16 27.29
N PHE A 759 -38.30 -48.97 27.59
CA PHE A 759 -38.28 -49.93 28.69
C PHE A 759 -38.61 -51.34 28.19
N ALA A 760 -38.05 -52.34 28.86
CA ALA A 760 -38.41 -53.74 28.71
C ALA A 760 -38.95 -54.27 30.04
N PHE A 761 -40.19 -54.75 30.07
CA PHE A 761 -40.71 -55.43 31.25
C PHE A 761 -39.91 -56.71 31.52
N ALA A 762 -39.42 -56.85 32.74
CA ALA A 762 -38.76 -58.06 33.22
C ALA A 762 -39.36 -58.45 34.57
N ASN A 763 -40.53 -59.07 34.48
CA ASN A 763 -41.26 -59.58 35.62
C ASN A 763 -41.14 -61.11 35.68
N THR A 764 -41.28 -61.67 36.88
CA THR A 764 -41.21 -63.12 37.12
C THR A 764 -42.48 -63.67 37.79
N GLY A 765 -43.52 -62.85 37.92
CA GLY A 765 -44.83 -63.26 38.44
C GLY A 765 -45.95 -62.29 38.08
N ALA A 766 -47.19 -62.80 38.04
CA ALA A 766 -48.34 -62.05 37.52
C ALA A 766 -48.54 -60.69 38.23
N THR A 767 -48.42 -59.58 37.49
CA THR A 767 -48.53 -58.22 38.04
C THR A 767 -49.35 -57.30 37.15
N SER A 768 -50.20 -56.49 37.78
CA SER A 768 -51.04 -55.49 37.11
C SER A 768 -50.47 -54.08 37.28
N VAL A 769 -49.89 -53.52 36.23
CA VAL A 769 -49.42 -52.14 36.19
C VAL A 769 -50.62 -51.21 36.03
N THR A 770 -50.78 -50.30 36.99
CA THR A 770 -51.90 -49.35 37.08
C THR A 770 -51.46 -47.88 36.94
N ASN A 771 -50.15 -47.62 36.92
CA ASN A 771 -49.57 -46.31 36.61
C ASN A 771 -48.07 -46.43 36.27
N PHE A 772 -47.49 -45.41 35.64
CA PHE A 772 -46.04 -45.19 35.62
C PHE A 772 -45.70 -43.90 36.36
N THR A 773 -44.80 -43.99 37.34
CA THR A 773 -44.48 -42.89 38.27
C THR A 773 -43.19 -42.15 37.90
N ASN A 774 -42.99 -40.95 38.48
CA ASN A 774 -41.84 -40.07 38.21
C ASN A 774 -41.70 -39.66 36.73
N ALA A 775 -42.82 -39.53 36.04
CA ALA A 775 -42.87 -39.05 34.67
C ALA A 775 -42.67 -37.53 34.61
N THR A 776 -42.10 -37.04 33.50
CA THR A 776 -42.14 -35.62 33.14
C THR A 776 -43.37 -35.34 32.26
N GLU A 777 -44.03 -34.20 32.42
CA GLU A 777 -45.17 -33.80 31.56
C GLU A 777 -44.76 -33.85 30.07
N GLY A 778 -45.55 -34.53 29.24
CA GLY A 778 -45.25 -34.74 27.83
C GLY A 778 -44.25 -35.86 27.52
N GLN A 779 -43.76 -36.60 28.53
CA GLN A 779 -42.85 -37.72 28.33
C GLN A 779 -43.53 -38.83 27.52
N LEU A 780 -42.91 -39.18 26.40
CA LEU A 780 -43.24 -40.35 25.61
C LEU A 780 -42.45 -41.54 26.15
N ILE A 781 -43.09 -42.69 26.34
CA ILE A 781 -42.42 -43.96 26.64
C ILE A 781 -42.84 -45.03 25.65
N ILE A 782 -41.91 -45.92 25.32
CA ILE A 782 -42.17 -47.21 24.69
C ILE A 782 -41.84 -48.28 25.71
N VAL A 783 -42.77 -49.20 25.94
CA VAL A 783 -42.56 -50.35 26.80
C VAL A 783 -42.72 -51.62 26.00
N GLU A 784 -41.68 -52.44 26.02
CA GLU A 784 -41.59 -53.74 25.39
C GLU A 784 -41.84 -54.85 26.41
N CYS A 785 -42.70 -55.78 26.07
CA CYS A 785 -42.94 -56.98 26.85
C CYS A 785 -41.86 -58.01 26.48
N THR A 786 -40.97 -58.34 27.42
CA THR A 786 -40.04 -59.48 27.24
C THR A 786 -40.54 -60.76 27.90
N GLU A 787 -41.74 -60.71 28.47
CA GLU A 787 -42.38 -61.71 29.32
C GLU A 787 -43.91 -61.66 29.17
N SER A 788 -44.65 -62.53 29.87
CA SER A 788 -46.12 -62.68 29.73
C SER A 788 -46.91 -62.55 31.04
N ASP A 789 -46.23 -62.22 32.14
CA ASP A 789 -46.79 -62.09 33.48
C ASP A 789 -47.25 -60.65 33.79
N THR A 790 -46.86 -59.64 33.01
CA THR A 790 -47.32 -58.25 33.21
C THR A 790 -48.59 -57.94 32.42
N THR A 791 -49.55 -57.25 33.06
CA THR A 791 -50.68 -56.62 32.37
C THR A 791 -50.70 -55.14 32.70
N VAL A 792 -50.67 -54.28 31.69
CA VAL A 792 -50.93 -52.84 31.84
C VAL A 792 -52.44 -52.63 31.82
N VAL A 793 -52.99 -52.24 32.96
CA VAL A 793 -54.44 -52.18 33.19
C VAL A 793 -54.97 -50.83 32.77
N ASP A 794 -56.00 -50.85 31.94
CA ASP A 794 -56.77 -49.67 31.57
C ASP A 794 -57.64 -49.21 32.74
N GLY A 795 -57.65 -47.90 32.99
CA GLY A 795 -58.40 -47.27 34.07
C GLY A 795 -57.53 -46.44 35.02
N GLY A 796 -58.17 -45.48 35.69
CA GLY A 796 -57.48 -44.56 36.59
C GLY A 796 -56.52 -43.63 35.84
N SER A 797 -55.22 -43.73 36.13
CA SER A 797 -54.16 -42.90 35.54
C SER A 797 -53.64 -43.43 34.19
N LEU A 798 -54.08 -44.60 33.74
CA LEU A 798 -53.74 -45.15 32.43
C LEU A 798 -55.02 -45.17 31.56
N LEU A 799 -55.03 -44.39 30.48
CA LEU A 799 -56.14 -44.28 29.54
C LEU A 799 -55.76 -44.98 28.24
N LEU A 800 -56.12 -46.25 28.14
CA LEU A 800 -55.73 -47.16 27.07
C LEU A 800 -56.96 -47.56 26.25
N ALA A 801 -56.76 -48.20 25.09
CA ALA A 801 -57.85 -48.79 24.30
C ALA A 801 -58.53 -50.01 24.99
N GLY A 802 -57.98 -50.44 26.13
CA GLY A 802 -58.33 -51.63 26.90
C GLY A 802 -57.07 -52.21 27.55
N ASN A 803 -57.21 -53.18 28.47
CA ASN A 803 -56.03 -53.79 29.12
C ASN A 803 -55.03 -54.30 28.07
N PHE A 804 -53.76 -54.07 28.32
CA PHE A 804 -52.66 -54.55 27.49
C PHE A 804 -51.94 -55.67 28.27
N ALA A 805 -52.33 -56.91 27.98
CA ALA A 805 -51.67 -58.08 28.51
C ALA A 805 -50.39 -58.34 27.70
N CYS A 806 -49.27 -58.50 28.38
CA CYS A 806 -48.00 -58.69 27.71
C CYS A 806 -47.91 -60.05 27.02
N THR A 807 -47.43 -60.03 25.78
CA THR A 807 -46.85 -61.18 25.07
C THR A 807 -45.44 -60.81 24.63
N THR A 808 -44.52 -61.77 24.55
CA THR A 808 -43.13 -61.49 24.19
C THR A 808 -43.04 -60.73 22.85
N ASN A 809 -42.28 -59.63 22.84
CA ASN A 809 -42.10 -58.67 21.75
C ASN A 809 -43.31 -57.74 21.47
N ASP A 810 -44.36 -57.77 22.29
CA ASP A 810 -45.38 -56.74 22.22
C ASP A 810 -44.85 -55.40 22.75
N LEU A 811 -45.31 -54.31 22.14
CA LEU A 811 -44.92 -52.94 22.42
C LEU A 811 -46.15 -52.09 22.70
N ILE A 812 -46.08 -51.23 23.70
CA ILE A 812 -47.05 -50.16 23.91
C ILE A 812 -46.31 -48.81 24.01
N MET A 813 -46.82 -47.82 23.28
CA MET A 813 -46.34 -46.45 23.34
C MET A 813 -47.36 -45.58 24.06
N LEU A 814 -46.90 -44.87 25.09
CA LEU A 814 -47.71 -44.01 25.93
C LEU A 814 -47.12 -42.60 25.99
N ILE A 815 -47.97 -41.60 26.22
CA ILE A 815 -47.55 -40.22 26.52
C ILE A 815 -48.15 -39.74 27.83
N SER A 816 -47.33 -39.12 28.68
CA SER A 816 -47.77 -38.51 29.94
C SER A 816 -48.40 -37.14 29.69
N ARG A 817 -49.60 -36.89 30.22
CA ARG A 817 -50.26 -35.58 30.28
C ARG A 817 -51.08 -35.44 31.55
N ALA A 818 -50.94 -34.33 32.26
CA ALA A 818 -51.72 -34.00 33.46
C ALA A 818 -51.81 -35.15 34.48
N ASN A 819 -50.67 -35.78 34.79
CA ASN A 819 -50.55 -36.94 35.69
C ASN A 819 -51.32 -38.20 35.26
N SER A 820 -51.68 -38.29 33.97
CA SER A 820 -52.27 -39.49 33.35
C SER A 820 -51.44 -39.91 32.14
N TRP A 821 -51.55 -41.16 31.72
CA TRP A 821 -50.92 -41.69 30.53
C TRP A 821 -51.96 -42.00 29.48
N PHE A 822 -51.69 -41.58 28.25
CA PHE A 822 -52.54 -41.81 27.11
C PHE A 822 -51.84 -42.75 26.16
N GLU A 823 -52.53 -43.77 25.71
CA GLU A 823 -52.02 -44.63 24.65
C GLU A 823 -51.92 -43.89 23.33
N ILE A 824 -50.76 -44.02 22.68
CA ILE A 824 -50.55 -43.56 21.31
C ILE A 824 -50.72 -44.74 20.34
N SER A 825 -50.14 -45.88 20.68
CA SER A 825 -50.21 -47.10 19.88
C SER A 825 -49.84 -48.32 20.69
N ARG A 826 -50.33 -49.49 20.28
CA ARG A 826 -49.86 -50.80 20.72
C ARG A 826 -49.60 -51.71 19.53
N SER A 827 -48.70 -52.67 19.68
CA SER A 827 -48.57 -53.80 18.77
C SER A 827 -49.42 -54.98 19.25
N ALA A 828 -49.59 -55.95 18.35
CA ALA A 828 -50.02 -57.31 18.65
C ALA A 828 -49.19 -58.22 17.74
N ASN A 829 -48.05 -58.68 18.24
CA ASN A 829 -47.00 -59.36 17.47
C ASN A 829 -47.07 -60.89 17.57
#